data_AF-A0A4W6CWQ4-F1
#
_entry.id   AF-A0A4W6CWQ4-F1
#
_cell.length_a   1.000
_cell.length_b   1.000
_cell.length_c   1.000
_cell.angle_alpha   90.00
_cell.angle_beta   90.00
_cell.angle_gamma   90.00
#
_symmetry.space_group_name_H-M   'P 1'
#
loop_
_entity.id
_entity.type
_entity.pdbx_description
1 polymer ?
#
loop_
_entity_poly.entity_id
_entity_poly.type
_entity_poly.pdbx_seq_one_letter_code
_entity_poly.pdbx_strand_id
1 'polypeptide(L)'
;MLNFFLILLLFIIHVSASDSKVPRHEPSPGESYFMSIWHNRLYLYSAAALVFGSWFAVKMALKKKSFSKDIGPWVYKTMKKNNNCSDKDTVVHVSGVKIFYGSQTGTAKGFAVELSEEVKTLGIPAEVTDMKDYDPDDQLADECTSKSICVFIVATYTDGQPTENAEWFCKWLEEASTDFRYGKTYLKGLRYAVFGLGNSVYVGHFNTVGKNVDKWLWMLSGMRIMTRGEGDCNVVKSRNGSIQADFLAWKVKFLNRLQALAKGEKKSCSGNCKTGGTCKNKRKDRQVMEEEKAALQNVSSEEELIESSSDEDESGLQDEKKSGSVVDMEDLGNIMNSAKKAMSKEEGRGDGQMVKLSKLNGVKKIEDEGERREMITPALREALTKQGYKLIGSHSGVKLCRWTKSMLRGRGGCYKHTFYGIESHRCMETTPSLACANKCVFCWRHHTNPVGTEWRWKMDPAEKILQDAVEKHQNMIRQFRGVPGVKPERYEEGLAVKHCALSLVGEPIMYPEINTFIRLLHSHHISSFLVTNAQFPQEIRSLEPVTQLYVSVDASTKDSLKKIDRPLFKDFWPRFLDSLKALGEKRQRTVYRLTLVKAWNVEEMQAYSELIALGQPDFIEVKGVTYCGESSASSLTMANVPWHQEVVAFVQQLADMLPQYEIACEHEHSNCLLIAHTKTWDCNGLLCIRAQTIR
;
A
#
# COMPACT_ATOMS: atom_id res chain seq x y z
N MET A 1 -34.14 -28.97 38.03
CA MET A 1 -34.33 -27.52 38.23
C MET A 1 -35.55 -27.20 39.10
N LEU A 2 -36.76 -27.68 38.76
CA LEU A 2 -38.01 -27.33 39.48
C LEU A 2 -37.91 -27.31 41.01
N ASN A 3 -37.45 -28.40 41.65
CA ASN A 3 -37.35 -28.48 43.12
C ASN A 3 -36.45 -27.40 43.75
N PHE A 4 -35.46 -26.89 43.01
CA PHE A 4 -34.57 -25.82 43.49
C PHE A 4 -35.27 -24.46 43.48
N PHE A 5 -36.14 -24.21 42.49
CA PHE A 5 -37.01 -23.03 42.45
C PHE A 5 -38.06 -23.06 43.57
N LEU A 6 -38.61 -24.23 43.89
CA LEU A 6 -39.62 -24.38 44.96
C LEU A 6 -39.05 -24.04 46.34
N ILE A 7 -37.83 -24.51 46.63
CA ILE A 7 -37.11 -24.21 47.89
C ILE A 7 -36.79 -22.71 47.98
N LEU A 8 -36.38 -22.08 46.88
CA LEU A 8 -36.09 -20.64 46.84
C LEU A 8 -37.33 -19.78 47.10
N LEU A 9 -38.49 -20.16 46.54
CA LEU A 9 -39.77 -19.48 46.79
C LEU A 9 -40.18 -19.54 48.27
N LEU A 10 -40.07 -20.73 48.89
CA LEU A 10 -40.42 -20.92 50.30
C LEU A 10 -39.54 -20.08 51.24
N PHE A 11 -38.25 -19.94 50.92
CA PHE A 11 -37.33 -19.09 51.69
C PHE A 11 -37.69 -17.60 51.62
N ILE A 12 -38.09 -17.11 50.44
CA ILE A 12 -38.49 -15.71 50.25
C ILE A 12 -39.77 -15.38 51.02
N ILE A 13 -40.73 -16.31 51.06
CA ILE A 13 -41.99 -16.13 51.80
C ILE A 13 -41.74 -16.06 53.32
N HIS A 14 -40.82 -16.87 53.86
CA HIS A 14 -40.51 -16.87 55.29
C HIS A 14 -39.82 -15.59 55.79
N VAL A 15 -38.99 -14.94 54.97
CA VAL A 15 -38.28 -13.71 55.37
C VAL A 15 -39.21 -12.49 55.45
N SER A 16 -40.38 -12.52 54.78
CA SER A 16 -41.32 -11.39 54.76
C SER A 16 -42.25 -11.31 55.99
N ALA A 17 -42.11 -12.19 56.98
CA ALA A 17 -43.08 -12.39 58.06
C ALA A 17 -42.57 -11.99 59.46
N SER A 18 -41.68 -10.99 59.57
CA SER A 18 -41.17 -10.51 60.87
C SER A 18 -40.72 -9.05 60.90
N ASP A 19 -41.66 -8.10 60.83
CA ASP A 19 -41.84 -7.11 61.92
C ASP A 19 -43.25 -6.47 61.84
N SER A 20 -43.62 -5.63 62.82
CA SER A 20 -45.02 -5.21 63.01
C SER A 20 -45.22 -3.77 63.56
N LYS A 21 -46.36 -3.18 63.11
CA LYS A 21 -47.16 -2.06 63.70
C LYS A 21 -47.03 -0.64 63.09
N VAL A 22 -48.13 -0.22 62.44
CA VAL A 22 -48.90 1.04 62.70
C VAL A 22 -48.27 2.40 62.26
N PRO A 23 -49.01 3.34 61.59
CA PRO A 23 -50.21 3.21 60.75
C PRO A 23 -50.27 4.09 59.45
N ARG A 24 -51.17 3.70 58.53
CA ARG A 24 -51.90 4.51 57.51
C ARG A 24 -51.29 5.81 56.94
N HIS A 25 -50.91 5.73 55.66
CA HIS A 25 -51.50 6.56 54.60
C HIS A 25 -51.51 5.77 53.28
N GLU A 26 -52.54 5.89 52.45
CA GLU A 26 -52.67 5.13 51.18
C GLU A 26 -52.25 5.97 49.95
N PRO A 27 -51.31 5.47 49.15
CA PRO A 27 -51.19 5.76 47.72
C PRO A 27 -51.53 4.52 46.86
N SER A 28 -51.59 4.69 45.53
CA SER A 28 -52.15 3.68 44.62
C SER A 28 -51.28 2.41 44.47
N PRO A 29 -51.86 1.24 44.09
CA PRO A 29 -51.11 -0.02 43.98
C PRO A 29 -49.96 -0.04 42.96
N GLY A 30 -49.91 0.91 42.02
CA GLY A 30 -48.90 0.93 40.96
C GLY A 30 -47.51 1.42 41.40
N GLU A 31 -47.45 2.42 42.29
CA GLU A 31 -46.20 3.14 42.57
C GLU A 31 -45.26 2.37 43.52
N SER A 32 -45.84 1.61 44.47
CA SER A 32 -45.08 0.76 45.40
C SER A 32 -44.22 -0.29 44.69
N TYR A 33 -44.72 -0.85 43.58
CA TYR A 33 -44.03 -1.92 42.84
C TYR A 33 -42.77 -1.43 42.14
N PHE A 34 -42.83 -0.24 41.50
CA PHE A 34 -41.66 0.37 40.84
C PHE A 34 -40.57 0.77 41.84
N MET A 35 -40.93 1.33 43.00
CA MET A 35 -39.94 1.68 44.03
C MET A 35 -39.26 0.44 44.64
N SER A 36 -40.00 -0.66 44.82
CA SER A 36 -39.44 -1.94 45.29
C SER A 36 -38.42 -2.54 44.30
N ILE A 37 -38.74 -2.51 42.99
CA ILE A 37 -37.80 -2.92 41.93
C ILE A 37 -36.58 -1.99 41.91
N TRP A 38 -36.78 -0.68 42.05
CA TRP A 38 -35.69 0.30 42.02
C TRP A 38 -34.72 0.13 43.18
N HIS A 39 -35.19 -0.16 44.40
CA HIS A 39 -34.32 -0.47 45.54
C HIS A 39 -33.55 -1.79 45.35
N ASN A 40 -34.20 -2.83 44.82
CA ASN A 40 -33.58 -4.15 44.65
C ASN A 40 -32.76 -4.32 43.35
N ARG A 41 -32.61 -3.26 42.54
CA ARG A 41 -31.91 -3.31 41.24
C ARG A 41 -30.51 -3.91 41.29
N LEU A 42 -29.75 -3.69 42.38
CA LEU A 42 -28.40 -4.24 42.55
C LEU A 42 -28.39 -5.79 42.61
N TYR A 43 -29.40 -6.39 43.25
CA TYR A 43 -29.56 -7.84 43.33
C TYR A 43 -30.04 -8.43 42.01
N LEU A 44 -30.93 -7.73 41.28
CA LEU A 44 -31.34 -8.10 39.93
C LEU A 44 -30.15 -8.11 38.95
N TYR A 45 -29.31 -7.07 38.94
CA TYR A 45 -28.15 -6.99 38.05
C TYR A 45 -27.07 -8.02 38.39
N SER A 46 -26.81 -8.27 39.68
CA SER A 46 -25.82 -9.29 40.09
C SER A 46 -26.30 -10.72 39.82
N ALA A 47 -27.59 -11.02 40.01
CA ALA A 47 -28.19 -12.28 39.59
C ALA A 47 -28.11 -12.47 38.07
N ALA A 48 -28.46 -11.45 37.28
CA ALA A 48 -28.33 -11.48 35.82
C ALA A 48 -26.87 -11.70 35.37
N ALA A 49 -25.91 -11.02 35.98
CA ALA A 49 -24.48 -11.18 35.68
C ALA A 49 -23.98 -12.62 35.95
N LEU A 50 -24.44 -13.25 37.03
CA LEU A 50 -24.12 -14.66 37.33
C LEU A 50 -24.75 -15.64 36.33
N VAL A 51 -25.99 -15.38 35.88
CA VAL A 51 -26.66 -16.19 34.84
C VAL A 51 -25.95 -16.04 33.49
N PHE A 52 -25.64 -14.82 33.05
CA PHE A 52 -24.91 -14.61 31.80
C PHE A 52 -23.46 -15.12 31.86
N GLY A 53 -22.76 -14.95 32.98
CA GLY A 53 -21.41 -15.47 33.18
C GLY A 53 -21.35 -17.01 33.14
N SER A 54 -22.29 -17.68 33.81
CA SER A 54 -22.38 -19.15 33.78
C SER A 54 -22.82 -19.69 32.41
N TRP A 55 -23.77 -19.03 31.73
CA TRP A 55 -24.11 -19.32 30.32
C TRP A 55 -22.88 -19.23 29.43
N PHE A 56 -22.11 -18.14 29.52
CA PHE A 56 -20.93 -17.90 28.69
C PHE A 56 -19.83 -18.95 28.94
N ALA A 57 -19.58 -19.29 30.20
CA ALA A 57 -18.66 -20.36 30.59
C ALA A 57 -19.07 -21.73 30.01
N VAL A 58 -20.35 -22.09 30.09
CA VAL A 58 -20.88 -23.33 29.49
C VAL A 58 -20.74 -23.31 27.96
N LYS A 59 -21.06 -22.19 27.29
CA LYS A 59 -20.93 -22.08 25.82
C LYS A 59 -19.48 -22.18 25.36
N MET A 60 -18.53 -21.63 26.13
CA MET A 60 -17.08 -21.79 25.90
C MET A 60 -16.62 -23.25 26.10
N ALA A 61 -17.07 -23.91 27.18
CA ALA A 61 -16.73 -25.31 27.45
C ALA A 61 -17.24 -26.26 26.35
N LEU A 62 -18.45 -26.04 25.85
CA LEU A 62 -19.02 -26.79 24.72
C LEU A 62 -18.24 -26.54 23.42
N LYS A 63 -17.94 -25.27 23.08
CA LYS A 63 -17.17 -24.95 21.86
C LYS A 63 -15.77 -25.58 21.87
N LYS A 64 -15.12 -25.66 23.03
CA LYS A 64 -13.80 -26.31 23.20
C LYS A 64 -13.83 -27.83 23.00
N LYS A 65 -15.00 -28.48 23.09
CA LYS A 65 -15.17 -29.93 22.85
C LYS A 65 -15.52 -30.27 21.40
N SER A 66 -15.90 -29.28 20.58
CA SER A 66 -16.30 -29.46 19.18
C SER A 66 -15.15 -29.38 18.17
N PHE A 67 -13.95 -28.98 18.59
CA PHE A 67 -12.79 -28.74 17.69
C PHE A 67 -11.71 -29.83 17.83
N SER A 68 -12.12 -31.06 18.16
CA SER A 68 -11.20 -32.18 18.41
C SER A 68 -11.81 -33.55 18.05
N LYS A 69 -12.46 -33.60 16.89
CA LYS A 69 -12.63 -34.81 16.08
C LYS A 69 -12.89 -34.40 14.63
N ASP A 70 -12.50 -35.30 13.73
CA ASP A 70 -12.51 -35.15 12.27
C ASP A 70 -11.53 -34.04 11.79
N ILE A 71 -10.67 -34.23 10.79
CA ILE A 71 -10.68 -35.18 9.66
C ILE A 71 -9.40 -36.04 9.66
N GLY A 72 -9.52 -37.31 9.25
CA GLY A 72 -8.38 -38.21 9.02
C GLY A 72 -7.94 -38.27 7.53
N PRO A 73 -6.65 -38.51 7.21
CA PRO A 73 -6.15 -38.44 5.83
C PRO A 73 -6.11 -39.80 5.11
N TRP A 74 -6.67 -39.84 3.89
CA TRP A 74 -6.44 -40.89 2.87
C TRP A 74 -6.17 -40.20 1.53
N VAL A 75 -4.92 -39.76 1.27
CA VAL A 75 -3.85 -40.54 0.61
C VAL A 75 -4.17 -40.91 -0.83
N TYR A 76 -3.51 -40.22 -1.76
CA TYR A 76 -2.84 -40.88 -2.89
C TYR A 76 -1.41 -40.36 -3.00
N LYS A 77 -0.49 -41.22 -3.47
CA LYS A 77 0.98 -41.06 -3.34
C LYS A 77 1.68 -41.67 -4.55
N THR A 78 2.51 -40.89 -5.23
CA THR A 78 3.51 -41.27 -6.27
C THR A 78 4.23 -39.97 -6.66
N MET A 79 5.57 -39.82 -6.72
CA MET A 79 6.68 -40.77 -6.87
C MET A 79 7.75 -40.69 -5.73
N LYS A 80 8.88 -41.41 -5.92
CA LYS A 80 10.14 -41.43 -5.14
C LYS A 80 10.11 -42.02 -3.72
N LYS A 81 10.17 -43.36 -3.68
CA LYS A 81 11.12 -44.12 -2.84
C LYS A 81 12.57 -43.88 -3.35
N ASN A 82 13.66 -44.18 -2.64
CA ASN A 82 13.85 -44.82 -1.34
C ASN A 82 15.18 -44.35 -0.71
N ASN A 83 15.25 -44.16 0.61
CA ASN A 83 16.15 -44.89 1.51
C ASN A 83 15.96 -44.44 2.98
N ASN A 84 16.28 -45.33 3.91
CA ASN A 84 15.97 -45.17 5.33
C ASN A 84 17.13 -44.52 6.11
N CYS A 85 16.78 -43.63 7.05
CA CYS A 85 17.33 -43.72 8.40
C CYS A 85 16.28 -43.20 9.40
N SER A 86 16.41 -43.58 10.67
CA SER A 86 15.61 -43.04 11.77
C SER A 86 16.16 -41.69 12.22
N ASP A 87 15.29 -40.74 12.54
CA ASP A 87 15.65 -39.67 13.49
C ASP A 87 14.44 -39.26 14.35
N LYS A 88 14.73 -38.60 15.47
CA LYS A 88 13.78 -37.93 16.36
C LYS A 88 13.47 -36.54 15.81
N ASP A 89 12.35 -35.93 16.21
CA ASP A 89 12.02 -34.55 15.84
C ASP A 89 13.06 -33.56 16.41
N THR A 90 14.09 -33.26 15.61
CA THR A 90 15.13 -32.29 15.95
C THR A 90 14.64 -30.87 15.66
N VAL A 91 14.53 -30.04 16.69
CA VAL A 91 14.02 -28.67 16.57
C VAL A 91 15.07 -27.79 15.86
N VAL A 92 14.97 -27.70 14.54
CA VAL A 92 15.87 -26.88 13.72
C VAL A 92 15.76 -25.40 14.11
N HIS A 93 16.85 -24.83 14.66
CA HIS A 93 16.96 -23.41 15.04
C HIS A 93 17.64 -22.54 13.96
N VAL A 94 18.44 -23.16 13.08
CA VAL A 94 19.04 -22.57 11.88
C VAL A 94 18.89 -23.59 10.75
N SER A 95 18.24 -23.23 9.65
CA SER A 95 17.99 -24.11 8.49
C SER A 95 19.03 -23.98 7.36
N GLY A 96 19.89 -22.96 7.42
CA GLY A 96 20.96 -22.73 6.45
C GLY A 96 21.60 -21.35 6.61
N VAL A 97 22.60 -21.06 5.79
CA VAL A 97 23.29 -19.76 5.69
C VAL A 97 23.38 -19.35 4.22
N LYS A 98 22.97 -18.12 3.90
CA LYS A 98 23.18 -17.52 2.56
C LYS A 98 24.26 -16.44 2.64
N ILE A 99 25.24 -16.50 1.74
CA ILE A 99 26.42 -15.65 1.75
C ILE A 99 26.45 -14.82 0.46
N PHE A 100 26.18 -13.54 0.58
CA PHE A 100 26.16 -12.57 -0.52
C PHE A 100 27.50 -11.85 -0.59
N TYR A 101 28.07 -11.69 -1.79
CA TYR A 101 29.36 -10.99 -1.96
C TYR A 101 29.31 -9.80 -2.93
N GLY A 102 30.01 -8.72 -2.56
CA GLY A 102 30.34 -7.57 -3.42
C GLY A 102 31.86 -7.47 -3.59
N SER A 103 32.37 -7.65 -4.81
CA SER A 103 33.78 -7.93 -5.05
C SER A 103 34.27 -7.59 -6.47
N GLN A 104 35.08 -6.52 -6.63
CA GLN A 104 35.70 -6.19 -7.93
C GLN A 104 36.93 -7.08 -8.24
N THR A 105 37.81 -7.28 -7.26
CA THR A 105 39.11 -8.00 -7.40
C THR A 105 39.04 -9.47 -6.95
N GLY A 106 37.84 -10.05 -6.88
CA GLY A 106 37.63 -11.42 -6.41
C GLY A 106 37.85 -11.71 -4.91
N THR A 107 38.47 -10.81 -4.12
CA THR A 107 38.82 -11.08 -2.71
C THR A 107 37.60 -11.40 -1.82
N ALA A 108 36.53 -10.63 -1.91
CA ALA A 108 35.30 -10.88 -1.14
C ALA A 108 34.56 -12.14 -1.63
N LYS A 109 34.66 -12.47 -2.92
CA LYS A 109 34.16 -13.75 -3.47
C LYS A 109 34.93 -14.95 -2.90
N GLY A 110 36.25 -14.86 -2.78
CA GLY A 110 37.09 -15.88 -2.14
C GLY A 110 36.67 -16.15 -0.69
N PHE A 111 36.58 -15.09 0.12
CA PHE A 111 36.10 -15.18 1.51
C PHE A 111 34.68 -15.76 1.63
N ALA A 112 33.79 -15.48 0.67
CA ALA A 112 32.44 -16.04 0.65
C ALA A 112 32.42 -17.56 0.36
N VAL A 113 33.28 -18.05 -0.54
CA VAL A 113 33.44 -19.49 -0.80
C VAL A 113 34.06 -20.19 0.40
N GLU A 114 35.15 -19.66 0.94
CA GLU A 114 35.84 -20.17 2.13
C GLU A 114 34.90 -20.31 3.34
N LEU A 115 34.08 -19.28 3.60
CA LEU A 115 33.05 -19.33 4.65
C LEU A 115 31.97 -20.38 4.36
N SER A 116 31.58 -20.57 3.09
CA SER A 116 30.57 -21.56 2.70
C SER A 116 31.04 -22.98 2.98
N GLU A 117 32.31 -23.28 2.70
CA GLU A 117 32.92 -24.58 2.95
C GLU A 117 33.01 -24.87 4.45
N GLU A 118 33.45 -23.91 5.27
CA GLU A 118 33.48 -24.09 6.73
C GLU A 118 32.10 -24.16 7.38
N VAL A 119 31.07 -23.50 6.84
CA VAL A 119 29.69 -23.70 7.33
C VAL A 119 29.17 -25.10 6.96
N LYS A 120 29.53 -25.63 5.79
CA LYS A 120 29.17 -27.00 5.36
C LYS A 120 29.82 -28.07 6.23
N THR A 121 31.06 -27.90 6.71
CA THR A 121 31.68 -28.87 7.64
C THR A 121 31.00 -28.91 9.01
N LEU A 122 30.24 -27.87 9.38
CA LEU A 122 29.37 -27.88 10.56
C LEU A 122 28.01 -28.56 10.33
N GLY A 123 27.78 -29.15 9.16
CA GLY A 123 26.52 -29.82 8.80
C GLY A 123 25.36 -28.88 8.48
N ILE A 124 25.63 -27.58 8.31
CA ILE A 124 24.61 -26.57 8.00
C ILE A 124 24.63 -26.28 6.49
N PRO A 125 23.49 -26.30 5.78
CA PRO A 125 23.44 -25.93 4.37
C PRO A 125 23.95 -24.50 4.14
N ALA A 126 24.87 -24.31 3.20
CA ALA A 126 25.42 -22.99 2.86
C ALA A 126 25.39 -22.72 1.35
N GLU A 127 24.85 -21.55 0.99
CA GLU A 127 24.74 -21.05 -0.37
C GLU A 127 25.61 -19.78 -0.53
N VAL A 128 26.20 -19.58 -1.71
CA VAL A 128 26.95 -18.37 -2.07
C VAL A 128 26.30 -17.75 -3.29
N THR A 129 26.00 -16.45 -3.21
CA THR A 129 25.24 -15.73 -4.24
C THR A 129 25.96 -14.43 -4.59
N ASP A 130 26.08 -14.13 -5.88
CA ASP A 130 26.56 -12.84 -6.35
C ASP A 130 25.48 -11.77 -6.11
N MET A 131 25.85 -10.59 -5.62
CA MET A 131 24.88 -9.49 -5.44
C MET A 131 24.28 -8.99 -6.76
N LYS A 132 24.89 -9.29 -7.90
CA LYS A 132 24.39 -8.94 -9.25
C LYS A 132 23.27 -9.86 -9.72
N ASP A 133 23.24 -11.09 -9.22
CA ASP A 133 22.28 -12.14 -9.61
C ASP A 133 21.09 -12.28 -8.63
N TYR A 134 21.08 -11.47 -7.56
CA TYR A 134 20.06 -11.50 -6.49
C TYR A 134 19.20 -10.23 -6.50
N ASP A 135 17.87 -10.39 -6.62
CA ASP A 135 16.93 -9.27 -6.55
C ASP A 135 16.34 -9.14 -5.12
N PRO A 136 16.78 -8.15 -4.32
CA PRO A 136 16.36 -8.04 -2.93
C PRO A 136 14.90 -7.63 -2.74
N ASP A 137 14.26 -7.03 -3.77
CA ASP A 137 12.89 -6.51 -3.73
C ASP A 137 11.84 -7.60 -3.45
N ASP A 138 12.06 -8.80 -4.01
CA ASP A 138 11.26 -9.99 -3.74
C ASP A 138 11.92 -10.87 -2.65
N GLN A 139 13.21 -11.19 -2.81
CA GLN A 139 13.80 -12.37 -2.15
C GLN A 139 14.29 -12.13 -0.72
N LEU A 140 14.58 -10.89 -0.32
CA LEU A 140 15.11 -10.61 1.02
C LEU A 140 14.01 -10.63 2.09
N ALA A 141 12.74 -10.43 1.69
CA ALA A 141 11.58 -10.56 2.55
C ALA A 141 11.31 -12.03 2.94
N ASP A 142 11.45 -12.97 2.00
CA ASP A 142 11.26 -14.42 2.26
C ASP A 142 12.25 -14.95 3.30
N GLU A 143 13.51 -14.49 3.25
CA GLU A 143 14.54 -14.83 4.24
C GLU A 143 14.16 -14.41 5.68
N CYS A 144 13.27 -13.43 5.86
CA CYS A 144 12.77 -13.00 7.17
C CYS A 144 11.82 -14.03 7.83
N THR A 145 11.14 -14.85 7.03
CA THR A 145 10.27 -15.94 7.51
C THR A 145 11.05 -17.26 7.62
N SER A 146 12.10 -17.40 6.82
CA SER A 146 13.03 -18.53 6.90
C SER A 146 13.74 -18.63 8.26
N LYS A 147 14.27 -19.82 8.58
CA LYS A 147 15.26 -19.96 9.65
C LYS A 147 16.70 -19.88 9.12
N SER A 148 16.95 -19.15 8.03
CA SER A 148 18.31 -18.93 7.53
C SER A 148 19.08 -17.91 8.38
N ILE A 149 20.33 -17.67 8.00
CA ILE A 149 21.14 -16.52 8.41
C ILE A 149 21.77 -15.93 7.13
N CYS A 150 21.64 -14.62 6.94
CA CYS A 150 22.23 -13.92 5.81
C CYS A 150 23.58 -13.30 6.19
N VAL A 151 24.59 -13.48 5.34
CA VAL A 151 25.94 -12.93 5.51
C VAL A 151 26.27 -12.05 4.33
N PHE A 152 26.70 -10.83 4.58
CA PHE A 152 27.06 -9.86 3.54
C PHE A 152 28.56 -9.57 3.61
N ILE A 153 29.31 -9.96 2.58
CA ILE A 153 30.76 -9.77 2.46
C ILE A 153 31.03 -8.76 1.34
N VAL A 154 31.24 -7.49 1.70
CA VAL A 154 31.20 -6.36 0.74
C VAL A 154 32.48 -5.54 0.74
N ALA A 155 33.09 -5.42 -0.44
CA ALA A 155 34.21 -4.51 -0.66
C ALA A 155 33.73 -3.07 -0.91
N THR A 156 34.45 -2.13 -0.31
CA THR A 156 34.38 -0.69 -0.61
C THR A 156 35.36 -0.36 -1.73
N TYR A 157 34.90 0.35 -2.76
CA TYR A 157 35.68 0.71 -3.94
C TYR A 157 36.00 2.22 -3.97
N THR A 158 36.31 2.77 -5.14
CA THR A 158 36.63 4.20 -5.36
C THR A 158 35.62 5.13 -4.69
N ASP A 159 36.10 6.18 -4.02
CA ASP A 159 35.31 7.22 -3.36
C ASP A 159 34.24 6.69 -2.38
N GLY A 160 34.48 5.50 -1.80
CA GLY A 160 33.58 4.87 -0.83
C GLY A 160 32.38 4.14 -1.45
N GLN A 161 32.32 4.06 -2.78
CA GLN A 161 31.22 3.44 -3.52
C GLN A 161 31.21 1.91 -3.41
N PRO A 162 30.06 1.25 -3.64
CA PRO A 162 30.01 -0.20 -3.84
C PRO A 162 30.84 -0.65 -5.05
N THR A 163 31.13 -1.94 -5.08
CA THR A 163 31.67 -2.62 -6.27
C THR A 163 30.55 -2.82 -7.30
N GLU A 164 30.89 -2.93 -8.59
CA GLU A 164 29.91 -2.96 -9.69
C GLU A 164 28.84 -4.05 -9.50
N ASN A 165 29.25 -5.22 -9.02
CA ASN A 165 28.33 -6.34 -8.77
C ASN A 165 27.43 -6.13 -7.53
N ALA A 166 27.69 -5.12 -6.70
CA ALA A 166 26.93 -4.79 -5.49
C ALA A 166 26.20 -3.44 -5.58
N GLU A 167 26.37 -2.67 -6.65
CA GLU A 167 25.81 -1.31 -6.80
C GLU A 167 24.28 -1.30 -6.66
N TRP A 168 23.59 -2.13 -7.45
CA TRP A 168 22.12 -2.26 -7.39
C TRP A 168 21.62 -2.66 -6.01
N PHE A 169 22.25 -3.65 -5.38
CA PHE A 169 21.87 -4.17 -4.07
C PHE A 169 22.04 -3.11 -2.96
N CYS A 170 23.15 -2.36 -3.00
CA CYS A 170 23.42 -1.29 -2.04
C CYS A 170 22.45 -0.11 -2.24
N LYS A 171 22.20 0.28 -3.49
CA LYS A 171 21.24 1.34 -3.83
C LYS A 171 19.81 0.99 -3.43
N TRP A 172 19.35 -0.24 -3.69
CA TRP A 172 18.04 -0.68 -3.23
C TRP A 172 17.95 -0.68 -1.70
N LEU A 173 19.00 -1.06 -0.95
CA LEU A 173 19.00 -0.98 0.51
C LEU A 173 18.94 0.46 1.02
N GLU A 174 19.64 1.40 0.36
CA GLU A 174 19.59 2.82 0.69
C GLU A 174 18.19 3.39 0.45
N GLU A 175 17.65 3.20 -0.77
CA GLU A 175 16.30 3.61 -1.14
C GLU A 175 15.27 2.99 -0.18
N ALA A 176 15.28 1.67 0.04
CA ALA A 176 14.34 1.00 0.93
C ALA A 176 14.45 1.47 2.39
N SER A 177 15.64 1.81 2.89
CA SER A 177 15.82 2.30 4.26
C SER A 177 15.35 3.74 4.49
N THR A 178 15.19 4.53 3.42
CA THR A 178 14.83 5.96 3.45
C THR A 178 13.43 6.24 2.92
N ASP A 179 12.94 5.40 2.02
CA ASP A 179 11.61 5.46 1.40
C ASP A 179 10.51 5.02 2.38
N PHE A 180 9.64 5.98 2.73
CA PHE A 180 8.48 5.80 3.61
C PHE A 180 7.51 4.69 3.19
N ARG A 181 7.56 4.22 1.94
CA ARG A 181 6.74 3.09 1.44
C ARG A 181 7.18 1.75 2.03
N TYR A 182 8.46 1.60 2.39
CA TYR A 182 8.94 0.46 3.16
C TYR A 182 8.74 0.76 4.65
N GLY A 183 7.91 -0.04 5.32
CA GLY A 183 7.76 0.09 6.76
C GLY A 183 9.09 -0.17 7.47
N LYS A 184 9.40 0.58 8.54
CA LYS A 184 10.63 0.43 9.35
C LYS A 184 10.85 -0.99 9.93
N THR A 185 9.86 -1.87 9.80
CA THR A 185 9.89 -3.29 10.18
C THR A 185 9.96 -4.25 8.98
N TYR A 186 10.33 -3.81 7.78
CA TYR A 186 10.30 -4.62 6.55
C TYR A 186 11.16 -5.90 6.66
N LEU A 187 12.34 -5.83 7.27
CA LEU A 187 13.24 -6.96 7.49
C LEU A 187 13.13 -7.56 8.90
N LYS A 188 11.98 -7.37 9.57
CA LYS A 188 11.72 -7.84 10.96
C LYS A 188 11.59 -9.37 11.02
N GLY A 189 12.73 -10.03 11.10
CA GLY A 189 12.87 -11.49 11.16
C GLY A 189 14.23 -11.93 10.63
N LEU A 190 14.76 -11.19 9.64
CA LEU A 190 16.07 -11.40 9.03
C LEU A 190 17.16 -11.45 10.10
N ARG A 191 17.92 -12.54 10.15
CA ARG A 191 19.08 -12.68 11.03
C ARG A 191 20.33 -12.51 10.21
N TYR A 192 21.11 -11.45 10.47
CA TYR A 192 22.21 -11.07 9.57
C TYR A 192 23.55 -10.81 10.25
N ALA A 193 24.63 -10.94 9.47
CA ALA A 193 25.99 -10.52 9.79
C ALA A 193 26.64 -9.82 8.59
N VAL A 194 27.58 -8.90 8.82
CA VAL A 194 28.27 -8.14 7.76
C VAL A 194 29.77 -8.17 8.01
N PHE A 195 30.55 -8.39 6.94
CA PHE A 195 32.00 -8.20 6.90
C PHE A 195 32.33 -7.23 5.77
N GLY A 196 32.83 -6.04 6.12
CA GLY A 196 33.34 -5.08 5.15
C GLY A 196 34.80 -5.35 4.80
N LEU A 197 35.15 -5.17 3.53
CA LEU A 197 36.53 -5.04 3.07
C LEU A 197 36.79 -3.56 2.70
N GLY A 198 37.90 -3.01 3.20
CA GLY A 198 38.31 -1.64 2.92
C GLY A 198 39.80 -1.41 3.18
N ASN A 199 40.27 -0.18 3.03
CA ASN A 199 41.66 0.20 3.27
C ASN A 199 41.73 1.55 4.01
N SER A 200 42.33 1.57 5.20
CA SER A 200 42.38 2.74 6.09
C SER A 200 43.40 3.82 5.70
N VAL A 201 44.09 3.64 4.57
CA VAL A 201 44.79 4.74 3.86
C VAL A 201 43.78 5.74 3.31
N TYR A 202 42.61 5.29 2.83
CA TYR A 202 41.52 6.16 2.38
C TYR A 202 40.71 6.66 3.57
N VAL A 203 41.24 7.69 4.24
CA VAL A 203 40.55 8.43 5.31
C VAL A 203 39.21 8.94 4.79
N GLY A 204 38.16 8.89 5.62
CA GLY A 204 36.77 9.16 5.21
C GLY A 204 36.06 7.94 4.60
N HIS A 205 36.71 7.18 3.71
CA HIS A 205 36.07 6.10 2.93
C HIS A 205 36.35 4.67 3.45
N PHE A 206 37.08 4.52 4.55
CA PHE A 206 37.39 3.21 5.14
C PHE A 206 36.12 2.41 5.50
N ASN A 207 35.90 1.30 4.80
CA ASN A 207 34.81 0.35 5.03
C ASN A 207 33.38 0.94 4.89
N THR A 208 33.21 2.04 4.13
CA THR A 208 31.93 2.75 3.98
C THR A 208 30.79 1.86 3.51
N VAL A 209 30.98 0.98 2.53
CA VAL A 209 29.92 0.10 2.02
C VAL A 209 29.45 -0.89 3.09
N GLY A 210 30.39 -1.53 3.81
CA GLY A 210 30.07 -2.44 4.91
C GLY A 210 29.39 -1.74 6.09
N LYS A 211 29.74 -0.47 6.36
CA LYS A 211 29.08 0.38 7.36
C LYS A 211 27.66 0.75 6.94
N ASN A 212 27.45 1.08 5.67
CA ASN A 212 26.16 1.48 5.12
C ASN A 212 25.18 0.31 5.05
N VAL A 213 25.58 -0.84 4.49
CA VAL A 213 24.75 -2.06 4.46
C VAL A 213 24.30 -2.46 5.87
N ASP A 214 25.21 -2.43 6.85
CA ASP A 214 24.91 -2.73 8.25
C ASP A 214 24.03 -1.67 8.97
N LYS A 215 24.02 -0.42 8.47
CA LYS A 215 23.12 0.65 8.92
C LYS A 215 21.72 0.46 8.32
N TRP A 216 21.62 0.27 7.00
CA TRP A 216 20.35 0.14 6.27
C TRP A 216 19.58 -1.11 6.69
N LEU A 217 20.25 -2.27 6.81
CA LEU A 217 19.64 -3.51 7.33
C LEU A 217 19.10 -3.34 8.77
N TRP A 218 19.79 -2.55 9.61
CA TRP A 218 19.33 -2.25 10.97
C TRP A 218 18.14 -1.28 10.98
N MET A 219 18.13 -0.25 10.13
CA MET A 219 17.02 0.70 9.97
C MET A 219 15.72 0.01 9.53
N LEU A 220 15.81 -1.10 8.79
CA LEU A 220 14.71 -1.96 8.36
C LEU A 220 14.28 -3.02 9.40
N SER A 221 14.77 -2.92 10.65
CA SER A 221 14.57 -3.88 11.76
C SER A 221 15.20 -5.28 11.58
N GLY A 222 16.25 -5.41 10.76
CA GLY A 222 17.05 -6.63 10.68
C GLY A 222 17.75 -6.95 12.01
N MET A 223 17.82 -8.23 12.38
CA MET A 223 18.42 -8.71 13.61
C MET A 223 19.91 -9.06 13.41
N ARG A 224 20.80 -8.12 13.75
CA ARG A 224 22.25 -8.32 13.74
C ARG A 224 22.66 -9.41 14.76
N ILE A 225 23.18 -10.56 14.30
CA ILE A 225 23.54 -11.68 15.19
C ILE A 225 24.88 -11.48 15.92
N MET A 226 25.77 -10.67 15.35
CA MET A 226 27.08 -10.28 15.89
C MET A 226 27.57 -8.95 15.31
N THR A 227 28.54 -8.31 15.96
CA THR A 227 29.16 -7.06 15.49
C THR A 227 29.71 -7.20 14.07
N ARG A 228 29.50 -6.17 13.23
CA ARG A 228 30.10 -6.02 11.90
C ARG A 228 31.62 -6.22 11.97
N GLY A 229 32.16 -7.00 11.04
CA GLY A 229 33.60 -7.06 10.78
C GLY A 229 34.04 -5.95 9.82
N GLU A 230 35.23 -5.42 10.05
CA GLU A 230 35.86 -4.39 9.21
C GLU A 230 37.29 -4.86 8.96
N GLY A 231 37.54 -5.46 7.80
CA GLY A 231 38.86 -5.88 7.37
C GLY A 231 39.62 -4.74 6.69
N ASP A 232 40.93 -4.65 6.93
CA ASP A 232 41.77 -3.56 6.43
C ASP A 232 42.94 -4.08 5.57
N CYS A 233 43.00 -3.64 4.31
CA CYS A 233 44.15 -3.92 3.44
C CYS A 233 45.43 -3.21 3.91
N ASN A 234 45.34 -2.19 4.77
CA ASN A 234 46.50 -1.53 5.35
C ASN A 234 47.08 -2.37 6.49
N VAL A 235 48.10 -3.17 6.17
CA VAL A 235 48.88 -4.02 7.10
C VAL A 235 49.28 -3.29 8.41
N VAL A 236 49.56 -1.98 8.35
CA VAL A 236 50.01 -1.18 9.51
C VAL A 236 48.88 -0.79 10.46
N LYS A 237 47.62 -0.77 10.00
CA LYS A 237 46.43 -0.38 10.79
C LYS A 237 45.38 -1.50 10.95
N SER A 238 45.51 -2.59 10.19
CA SER A 238 44.75 -3.83 10.37
C SER A 238 44.89 -4.35 11.81
N ARG A 239 43.79 -4.85 12.38
CA ARG A 239 43.75 -5.32 13.77
C ARG A 239 44.48 -6.65 13.95
N ASN A 240 44.57 -7.44 12.88
CA ASN A 240 45.22 -8.73 12.85
C ASN A 240 46.39 -8.79 11.84
N GLY A 241 46.80 -7.64 11.27
CA GLY A 241 47.99 -7.49 10.40
C GLY A 241 47.75 -7.73 8.91
N SER A 242 46.58 -8.20 8.50
CA SER A 242 46.14 -8.23 7.11
C SER A 242 44.62 -8.39 7.02
N ILE A 243 44.04 -8.04 5.88
CA ILE A 243 42.61 -8.23 5.62
C ILE A 243 42.17 -9.70 5.69
N GLN A 244 43.05 -10.63 5.31
CA GLN A 244 42.86 -12.07 5.50
C GLN A 244 42.83 -12.42 6.99
N ALA A 245 43.76 -11.89 7.79
CA ALA A 245 43.81 -12.18 9.22
C ALA A 245 42.63 -11.55 9.99
N ASP A 246 42.19 -10.34 9.60
CA ASP A 246 40.96 -9.71 10.11
C ASP A 246 39.73 -10.56 9.76
N PHE A 247 39.67 -11.10 8.54
CA PHE A 247 38.60 -12.01 8.10
C PHE A 247 38.62 -13.32 8.88
N LEU A 248 39.77 -13.99 9.03
CA LEU A 248 39.90 -15.21 9.84
C LEU A 248 39.46 -14.98 11.30
N ALA A 249 39.89 -13.87 11.91
CA ALA A 249 39.53 -13.49 13.27
C ALA A 249 38.04 -13.12 13.44
N TRP A 250 37.33 -12.80 12.35
CA TRP A 250 35.88 -12.62 12.32
C TRP A 250 35.15 -13.94 12.03
N LYS A 251 35.63 -14.74 11.07
CA LYS A 251 35.12 -16.05 10.65
C LYS A 251 35.03 -17.02 11.82
N VAL A 252 36.08 -17.16 12.61
CA VAL A 252 36.09 -18.00 13.83
C VAL A 252 35.01 -17.57 14.82
N LYS A 253 34.80 -16.25 15.00
CA LYS A 253 33.72 -15.73 15.87
C LYS A 253 32.35 -16.01 15.27
N PHE A 254 32.21 -15.93 13.94
CA PHE A 254 30.96 -16.22 13.22
C PHE A 254 30.56 -17.68 13.38
N LEU A 255 31.47 -18.63 13.15
CA LEU A 255 31.21 -20.06 13.28
C LEU A 255 30.85 -20.44 14.73
N ASN A 256 31.58 -19.92 15.73
CA ASN A 256 31.24 -20.11 17.13
C ASN A 256 29.84 -19.58 17.46
N ARG A 257 29.46 -18.41 16.91
CA ARG A 257 28.12 -17.83 17.10
C ARG A 257 27.03 -18.62 16.36
N LEU A 258 27.34 -19.16 15.19
CA LEU A 258 26.46 -20.00 14.38
C LEU A 258 26.15 -21.33 15.09
N GLN A 259 27.16 -21.99 15.66
CA GLN A 259 26.97 -23.21 16.46
C GLN A 259 26.07 -22.96 17.68
N ALA A 260 26.29 -21.86 18.41
CA ALA A 260 25.44 -21.47 19.54
C ALA A 260 23.97 -21.25 19.10
N LEU A 261 23.76 -20.57 17.96
CA LEU A 261 22.43 -20.35 17.39
C LEU A 261 21.76 -21.66 16.90
N ALA A 262 22.52 -22.59 16.32
CA ALA A 262 22.02 -23.91 15.93
C ALA A 262 21.60 -24.76 17.15
N LYS A 263 22.32 -24.63 18.27
CA LYS A 263 21.95 -25.22 19.58
C LYS A 263 20.78 -24.50 20.29
N GLY A 264 20.23 -23.44 19.71
CA GLY A 264 19.10 -22.68 20.26
C GLY A 264 19.47 -21.62 21.30
N GLU A 265 20.76 -21.31 21.50
CA GLU A 265 21.23 -20.39 22.54
C GLU A 265 20.86 -18.93 22.23
N LYS A 266 19.81 -18.45 22.91
CA LYS A 266 19.44 -17.03 22.93
C LYS A 266 20.53 -16.23 23.64
N LYS A 267 20.92 -15.10 23.04
CA LYS A 267 21.94 -14.20 23.59
C LYS A 267 21.44 -13.64 24.93
N SER A 268 22.23 -13.79 26.00
CA SER A 268 22.01 -13.03 27.22
C SER A 268 22.19 -11.53 26.94
N CYS A 269 21.36 -10.69 27.55
CA CYS A 269 21.56 -9.25 27.47
C CYS A 269 22.84 -8.87 28.21
N SER A 270 23.86 -8.43 27.49
CA SER A 270 25.01 -7.72 28.05
C SER A 270 24.49 -6.42 28.68
N GLY A 271 24.49 -6.35 30.02
CA GLY A 271 23.66 -5.44 30.84
C GLY A 271 23.91 -3.93 30.74
N ASN A 272 24.60 -3.43 29.71
CA ASN A 272 24.92 -2.01 29.54
C ASN A 272 23.79 -1.24 28.83
N CYS A 273 22.55 -1.37 29.32
CA CYS A 273 21.43 -0.55 28.88
C CYS A 273 21.49 0.83 29.54
N LYS A 274 22.25 1.78 28.96
CA LYS A 274 22.29 3.19 29.39
C LYS A 274 21.01 3.96 29.02
N THR A 275 19.87 3.57 29.58
CA THR A 275 18.65 4.38 29.77
C THR A 275 17.62 3.57 30.56
N GLY A 276 16.89 4.21 31.47
CA GLY A 276 16.02 3.52 32.43
C GLY A 276 14.72 2.98 31.83
N GLY A 277 14.65 1.66 31.60
CA GLY A 277 13.41 0.97 31.20
C GLY A 277 13.34 -0.43 31.83
N THR A 278 12.53 -0.61 32.87
CA THR A 278 12.56 -1.83 33.71
C THR A 278 11.93 -3.04 33.03
N CYS A 279 12.74 -3.93 32.46
CA CYS A 279 12.34 -5.26 31.98
C CYS A 279 11.87 -6.18 33.12
N LYS A 280 10.60 -6.05 33.53
CA LYS A 280 10.00 -6.85 34.63
C LYS A 280 9.75 -8.31 34.23
N ASN A 281 10.68 -9.19 34.56
CA ASN A 281 10.46 -10.64 34.56
C ASN A 281 10.01 -11.09 35.97
N LYS A 282 8.80 -11.64 36.12
CA LYS A 282 8.21 -11.98 37.44
C LYS A 282 8.52 -13.42 37.88
N ARG A 283 9.30 -13.60 38.96
CA ARG A 283 9.34 -14.74 39.94
C ARG A 283 10.59 -14.57 40.84
N LYS A 284 10.59 -14.85 42.16
CA LYS A 284 9.53 -14.91 43.19
C LYS A 284 10.23 -14.95 44.57
N ASP A 285 9.76 -14.18 45.56
CA ASP A 285 10.28 -14.07 46.95
C ASP A 285 11.75 -13.55 47.03
N ARG A 286 12.28 -12.93 48.10
CA ARG A 286 11.89 -12.85 49.53
C ARG A 286 12.53 -11.57 50.17
N GLN A 287 11.93 -11.03 51.24
CA GLN A 287 12.47 -10.23 52.40
C GLN A 287 13.86 -9.51 52.31
N VAL A 288 14.14 -8.31 52.86
CA VAL A 288 13.39 -7.32 53.70
C VAL A 288 14.22 -6.00 53.86
N MET A 289 13.60 -4.86 54.21
CA MET A 289 14.18 -3.57 54.69
C MET A 289 15.10 -2.78 53.71
N GLU A 290 14.84 -1.47 53.48
CA GLU A 290 15.48 -0.25 54.08
C GLU A 290 16.92 0.03 53.55
N GLU A 291 17.37 1.27 53.35
CA GLU A 291 16.93 2.57 53.89
C GLU A 291 16.87 3.71 52.83
N GLU A 292 16.93 4.98 53.24
CA GLU A 292 16.45 6.18 52.51
C GLU A 292 17.53 7.28 52.38
N LYS A 293 17.28 8.30 51.54
CA LYS A 293 18.03 9.57 51.38
C LYS A 293 19.35 9.45 50.58
N ALA A 294 19.92 10.52 50.00
CA ALA A 294 19.50 11.93 49.94
C ALA A 294 19.52 12.48 48.48
N ALA A 295 19.05 13.70 48.27
CA ALA A 295 19.06 14.40 46.98
C ALA A 295 19.95 15.67 47.02
N LEU A 296 19.96 16.39 45.88
CA LEU A 296 20.43 17.78 45.65
C LEU A 296 21.91 18.03 45.32
N GLN A 297 22.08 19.08 44.49
CA GLN A 297 23.31 19.81 44.09
C GLN A 297 24.29 19.00 43.21
N ASN A 298 24.73 19.47 42.04
CA ASN A 298 24.99 20.86 41.63
C ASN A 298 24.27 21.35 40.34
N VAL A 299 24.43 22.65 40.07
CA VAL A 299 23.90 23.45 38.96
C VAL A 299 25.08 24.02 38.14
N SER A 300 24.80 24.59 36.95
CA SER A 300 25.71 25.26 36.00
C SER A 300 26.38 24.31 34.99
N SER A 301 26.54 24.67 33.70
CA SER A 301 26.40 26.00 33.07
C SER A 301 25.69 26.00 31.71
N GLU A 302 24.93 27.07 31.45
CA GLU A 302 24.61 27.63 30.11
C GLU A 302 25.88 28.30 29.50
N GLU A 303 25.96 28.79 28.25
CA GLU A 303 25.04 28.70 27.09
C GLU A 303 25.88 28.29 25.83
N GLU A 304 25.85 28.79 24.59
CA GLU A 304 25.13 29.86 23.85
C GLU A 304 25.07 29.48 22.34
N LEU A 305 24.76 30.42 21.44
CA LEU A 305 24.80 30.29 19.97
C LEU A 305 26.04 30.98 19.36
N ILE A 306 26.17 30.96 18.03
CA ILE A 306 26.64 32.08 17.18
C ILE A 306 26.57 31.67 15.69
N GLU A 307 26.04 32.56 14.85
CA GLU A 307 26.10 32.48 13.37
C GLU A 307 27.34 33.22 12.84
N SER A 308 27.75 32.94 11.60
CA SER A 308 28.55 33.90 10.83
C SER A 308 28.39 33.72 9.32
N SER A 309 28.31 34.84 8.60
CA SER A 309 28.25 34.93 7.14
C SER A 309 29.48 35.67 6.60
N SER A 310 29.82 35.43 5.33
CA SER A 310 30.74 36.29 4.59
C SER A 310 30.54 36.11 3.08
N ASP A 311 30.06 37.16 2.42
CA ASP A 311 30.12 37.32 0.97
C ASP A 311 31.41 38.10 0.61
N GLU A 312 32.04 37.77 -0.52
CA GLU A 312 32.98 38.63 -1.27
C GLU A 312 32.83 38.29 -2.76
N ASP A 313 32.84 39.31 -3.63
CA ASP A 313 32.63 39.17 -5.08
C ASP A 313 33.95 39.04 -5.84
N GLU A 314 34.01 38.18 -6.88
CA GLU A 314 34.83 38.50 -8.06
C GLU A 314 34.18 37.97 -9.36
N SER A 315 34.43 38.66 -10.47
CA SER A 315 33.71 38.47 -11.74
C SER A 315 34.56 37.80 -12.82
N GLY A 316 34.03 36.76 -13.47
CA GLY A 316 34.69 36.07 -14.57
C GLY A 316 33.70 35.38 -15.52
N LEU A 317 33.86 35.59 -16.83
CA LEU A 317 33.01 35.02 -17.89
C LEU A 317 33.55 33.68 -18.39
N GLN A 318 32.70 32.64 -18.42
CA GLN A 318 32.42 31.83 -19.62
C GLN A 318 31.40 30.69 -19.37
N ASP A 319 30.76 30.23 -20.45
CA ASP A 319 29.83 29.10 -20.46
C ASP A 319 30.50 27.74 -20.18
N GLU A 320 29.79 26.84 -19.49
CA GLU A 320 29.58 25.45 -19.92
C GLU A 320 28.52 24.75 -19.04
N LYS A 321 27.81 23.76 -19.59
CA LYS A 321 26.66 23.13 -18.91
C LYS A 321 27.08 22.00 -17.97
N LYS A 322 26.65 22.03 -16.70
CA LYS A 322 26.45 20.82 -15.88
C LYS A 322 25.14 20.84 -15.11
N SER A 323 24.31 19.81 -15.35
CA SER A 323 23.02 19.58 -14.69
C SER A 323 23.17 18.59 -13.53
N GLY A 324 22.60 18.88 -12.36
CA GLY A 324 22.60 17.90 -11.27
C GLY A 324 22.26 18.39 -9.86
N SER A 325 21.39 19.41 -9.70
CA SER A 325 20.85 19.77 -8.38
C SER A 325 19.45 19.21 -8.18
N VAL A 326 19.19 18.63 -7.01
CA VAL A 326 17.85 18.18 -6.58
C VAL A 326 17.21 19.33 -5.82
N VAL A 327 16.22 19.98 -6.42
CA VAL A 327 15.46 21.08 -5.82
C VAL A 327 14.30 20.51 -5.01
N ASP A 328 14.12 21.00 -3.78
CA ASP A 328 13.15 20.47 -2.83
C ASP A 328 11.72 20.96 -3.10
N MET A 329 10.74 20.35 -2.45
CA MET A 329 9.31 20.50 -2.75
C MET A 329 8.71 21.84 -2.31
N GLU A 330 9.41 22.61 -1.47
CA GLU A 330 8.92 23.88 -0.92
C GLU A 330 9.08 25.08 -1.88
N ASP A 331 10.11 25.10 -2.73
CA ASP A 331 10.42 26.22 -3.64
C ASP A 331 9.30 26.51 -4.66
N LEU A 332 8.51 25.49 -5.00
CA LEU A 332 7.36 25.60 -5.92
C LEU A 332 6.29 26.58 -5.41
N GLY A 333 6.16 26.77 -4.10
CA GLY A 333 5.23 27.75 -3.51
C GLY A 333 5.62 29.19 -3.83
N ASN A 334 6.92 29.51 -3.73
CA ASN A 334 7.45 30.84 -4.00
C ASN A 334 7.38 31.19 -5.49
N ILE A 335 7.69 30.24 -6.38
CA ILE A 335 7.61 30.45 -7.84
C ILE A 335 6.17 30.80 -8.27
N MET A 336 5.15 30.12 -7.75
CA MET A 336 3.74 30.40 -8.12
C MET A 336 3.24 31.75 -7.54
N ASN A 337 3.72 32.16 -6.37
CA ASN A 337 3.43 33.49 -5.81
C ASN A 337 4.12 34.60 -6.63
N SER A 338 5.37 34.39 -7.06
CA SER A 338 6.08 35.31 -7.96
C SER A 338 5.37 35.48 -9.30
N ALA A 339 4.89 34.39 -9.91
CA ALA A 339 4.10 34.43 -11.15
C ALA A 339 2.81 35.26 -10.99
N LYS A 340 2.05 35.07 -9.90
CA LYS A 340 0.90 35.92 -9.57
C LYS A 340 1.27 37.40 -9.42
N LYS A 341 2.40 37.68 -8.76
CA LYS A 341 2.88 39.04 -8.48
C LYS A 341 3.39 39.76 -9.74
N ALA A 342 3.82 39.00 -10.75
CA ALA A 342 4.12 39.50 -12.09
C ALA A 342 2.82 39.85 -12.85
N MET A 343 1.84 38.93 -12.90
CA MET A 343 0.55 39.19 -13.56
C MET A 343 -0.16 40.44 -12.99
N SER A 344 -0.10 40.66 -11.67
CA SER A 344 -0.66 41.86 -11.04
C SER A 344 0.09 43.17 -11.32
N LYS A 345 1.18 43.17 -12.10
CA LYS A 345 1.91 44.39 -12.50
C LYS A 345 1.61 44.86 -13.93
N GLU A 346 1.04 44.01 -14.79
CA GLU A 346 0.77 44.37 -16.19
C GLU A 346 -0.55 45.14 -16.38
N GLU A 347 -1.52 45.01 -15.47
CA GLU A 347 -2.75 45.82 -15.45
C GLU A 347 -2.53 47.28 -14.97
N GLY A 348 -1.28 47.67 -14.71
CA GLY A 348 -0.90 48.92 -14.03
C GLY A 348 -0.69 50.17 -14.89
N ARG A 349 -1.27 50.28 -16.09
CA ARG A 349 -1.10 51.49 -16.95
C ARG A 349 -2.24 51.72 -17.96
N GLY A 350 -3.26 52.46 -17.55
CA GLY A 350 -4.31 53.01 -18.41
C GLY A 350 -5.17 54.01 -17.64
N ASP A 351 -5.36 55.21 -18.17
CA ASP A 351 -6.11 56.27 -17.49
C ASP A 351 -7.64 56.02 -17.60
N GLY A 352 -8.40 56.52 -16.62
CA GLY A 352 -9.73 56.00 -16.32
C GLY A 352 -10.90 56.82 -16.85
N GLN A 353 -12.02 56.14 -17.13
CA GLN A 353 -13.34 56.73 -16.92
C GLN A 353 -14.37 55.66 -16.53
N MET A 354 -15.15 55.94 -15.47
CA MET A 354 -16.16 55.02 -14.95
C MET A 354 -17.54 55.38 -15.50
N VAL A 355 -18.04 54.61 -16.49
CA VAL A 355 -19.37 54.83 -17.10
C VAL A 355 -20.21 53.56 -17.03
N LYS A 356 -21.36 53.64 -16.34
CA LYS A 356 -22.43 52.65 -16.46
C LYS A 356 -23.13 52.83 -17.81
N LEU A 357 -23.35 51.75 -18.56
CA LEU A 357 -24.45 51.73 -19.52
C LEU A 357 -25.15 50.37 -19.55
N SER A 358 -26.48 50.43 -19.55
CA SER A 358 -27.39 49.29 -19.56
C SER A 358 -27.84 48.93 -20.97
N LYS A 359 -28.12 47.64 -21.19
CA LYS A 359 -29.02 47.06 -22.23
C LYS A 359 -29.36 47.97 -23.43
N LEU A 360 -28.84 47.61 -24.60
CA LEU A 360 -29.59 47.72 -25.87
C LEU A 360 -29.17 46.62 -26.84
N ASN A 361 -29.98 46.38 -27.87
CA ASN A 361 -29.98 45.11 -28.61
C ASN A 361 -28.98 45.08 -29.77
N GLY A 362 -28.23 43.97 -29.83
CA GLY A 362 -27.89 43.17 -31.01
C GLY A 362 -27.47 43.83 -32.33
N VAL A 363 -26.35 43.35 -32.88
CA VAL A 363 -26.26 42.74 -34.23
C VAL A 363 -24.91 42.01 -34.36
N LYS A 364 -24.89 40.93 -35.13
CA LYS A 364 -23.72 40.10 -35.52
C LYS A 364 -22.86 39.55 -34.37
N LYS A 365 -22.97 38.23 -34.17
CA LYS A 365 -21.77 37.41 -33.87
C LYS A 365 -20.73 37.71 -34.95
N ILE A 366 -19.54 38.12 -34.53
CA ILE A 366 -18.30 37.77 -35.23
C ILE A 366 -17.68 36.70 -34.34
N GLU A 367 -17.58 35.48 -34.87
CA GLU A 367 -16.96 34.37 -34.16
C GLU A 367 -15.44 34.47 -34.37
N ASP A 368 -14.81 35.29 -33.52
CA ASP A 368 -13.36 35.39 -33.43
C ASP A 368 -12.83 34.09 -32.79
N GLU A 369 -12.33 33.17 -33.61
CA GLU A 369 -11.76 31.89 -33.16
C GLU A 369 -10.37 32.08 -32.53
N GLY A 370 -10.32 32.85 -31.44
CA GLY A 370 -9.17 32.85 -30.54
C GLY A 370 -8.88 31.43 -30.06
N GLU A 371 -7.68 30.92 -30.32
CA GLU A 371 -7.34 29.51 -30.12
C GLU A 371 -7.77 29.00 -28.74
N ARG A 372 -8.63 27.97 -28.72
CA ARG A 372 -9.01 27.30 -27.48
C ARG A 372 -7.74 26.78 -26.80
N ARG A 373 -7.48 27.25 -25.58
CA ARG A 373 -6.29 26.85 -24.79
C ARG A 373 -6.15 25.34 -24.67
N GLU A 374 -4.91 24.86 -24.62
CA GLU A 374 -4.63 23.46 -24.28
C GLU A 374 -5.10 23.11 -22.86
N MET A 375 -5.39 21.83 -22.62
CA MET A 375 -5.70 21.31 -21.29
C MET A 375 -4.40 21.07 -20.47
N ILE A 376 -3.32 20.71 -21.15
CA ILE A 376 -2.00 20.44 -20.58
C ILE A 376 -1.14 21.71 -20.67
N THR A 377 -1.04 22.48 -19.59
CA THR A 377 -0.10 23.63 -19.50
C THR A 377 1.36 23.15 -19.45
N PRO A 378 2.37 23.99 -19.80
CA PRO A 378 3.77 23.59 -19.77
C PRO A 378 4.24 23.04 -18.40
N ALA A 379 3.88 23.69 -17.30
CA ALA A 379 4.21 23.23 -15.94
C ALA A 379 3.55 21.88 -15.59
N LEU A 380 2.30 21.68 -16.03
CA LEU A 380 1.61 20.40 -15.86
C LEU A 380 2.23 19.31 -16.75
N ARG A 381 2.68 19.67 -17.96
CA ARG A 381 3.39 18.79 -18.90
C ARG A 381 4.69 18.27 -18.27
N GLU A 382 5.46 19.13 -17.64
CA GLU A 382 6.69 18.78 -16.92
C GLU A 382 6.40 17.87 -15.71
N ALA A 383 5.48 18.28 -14.83
CA ALA A 383 5.15 17.53 -13.61
C ALA A 383 4.66 16.10 -13.91
N LEU A 384 3.75 15.94 -14.87
CA LEU A 384 3.26 14.63 -15.31
C LEU A 384 4.37 13.82 -16.01
N THR A 385 5.27 14.46 -16.77
CA THR A 385 6.40 13.76 -17.41
C THR A 385 7.37 13.20 -16.36
N LYS A 386 7.71 13.98 -15.32
CA LYS A 386 8.48 13.51 -14.15
C LYS A 386 7.79 12.33 -13.44
N GLN A 387 6.47 12.34 -13.38
CA GLN A 387 5.64 11.26 -12.83
C GLN A 387 5.47 10.05 -13.78
N GLY A 388 6.16 10.02 -14.93
CA GLY A 388 6.19 8.89 -15.85
C GLY A 388 4.98 8.74 -16.77
N TYR A 389 4.21 9.80 -17.02
CA TYR A 389 3.23 9.83 -18.11
C TYR A 389 3.94 10.02 -19.46
N LYS A 390 3.32 9.52 -20.53
CA LYS A 390 3.62 9.91 -21.92
C LYS A 390 2.39 10.65 -22.45
N LEU A 391 2.50 11.97 -22.48
CA LEU A 391 1.40 12.86 -22.83
C LEU A 391 1.19 12.89 -24.35
N ILE A 392 -0.06 13.15 -24.74
CA ILE A 392 -0.56 12.99 -26.10
C ILE A 392 -1.31 14.28 -26.46
N GLY A 393 -0.82 14.97 -27.49
CA GLY A 393 -1.35 16.26 -27.94
C GLY A 393 -1.49 17.29 -26.80
N SER A 394 -2.66 17.90 -26.75
CA SER A 394 -3.04 19.02 -25.88
C SER A 394 -3.83 18.62 -24.63
N HIS A 395 -4.35 17.39 -24.56
CA HIS A 395 -5.33 16.98 -23.52
C HIS A 395 -5.36 15.49 -23.12
N SER A 396 -4.50 14.64 -23.70
CA SER A 396 -4.53 13.18 -23.52
C SER A 396 -3.23 12.64 -22.93
N GLY A 397 -3.21 11.37 -22.51
CA GLY A 397 -1.98 10.73 -22.06
C GLY A 397 -2.10 9.24 -21.76
N VAL A 398 -0.99 8.52 -21.95
CA VAL A 398 -0.84 7.09 -21.66
C VAL A 398 0.25 6.87 -20.60
N LYS A 399 0.12 5.80 -19.81
CA LYS A 399 1.14 5.39 -18.82
C LYS A 399 1.25 3.86 -18.77
N LEU A 400 2.41 3.37 -18.33
CA LEU A 400 2.61 1.94 -18.08
C LEU A 400 2.14 1.58 -16.66
N CYS A 401 1.21 0.63 -16.54
CA CYS A 401 0.69 0.18 -15.26
C CYS A 401 1.77 -0.53 -14.43
N ARG A 402 1.69 -0.48 -13.08
CA ARG A 402 2.60 -1.24 -12.18
C ARG A 402 2.57 -2.74 -12.53
N TRP A 403 1.38 -3.28 -12.76
CA TRP A 403 1.16 -4.70 -13.01
C TRP A 403 1.62 -5.17 -14.39
N THR A 404 1.71 -4.27 -15.38
CA THR A 404 2.38 -4.56 -16.66
C THR A 404 3.84 -4.94 -16.41
N LYS A 405 4.57 -4.19 -15.57
CA LYS A 405 5.96 -4.50 -15.21
C LYS A 405 6.09 -5.84 -14.46
N SER A 406 5.12 -6.16 -13.59
CA SER A 406 5.07 -7.44 -12.86
C SER A 406 4.89 -8.62 -13.83
N MET A 407 3.91 -8.53 -14.72
CA MET A 407 3.53 -9.63 -15.62
C MET A 407 4.54 -9.83 -16.75
N LEU A 408 5.22 -8.78 -17.22
CA LEU A 408 6.40 -8.86 -18.10
C LEU A 408 7.54 -9.70 -17.48
N ARG A 409 7.71 -9.63 -16.15
CA ARG A 409 8.67 -10.45 -15.38
C ARG A 409 8.11 -11.81 -14.94
N GLY A 410 6.89 -12.15 -15.34
CA GLY A 410 6.19 -13.35 -14.89
C GLY A 410 5.74 -13.33 -13.42
N ARG A 411 5.88 -12.20 -12.70
CA ARG A 411 5.47 -12.02 -11.29
C ARG A 411 3.96 -11.73 -11.16
N GLY A 412 3.12 -12.50 -11.86
CA GLY A 412 1.67 -12.36 -11.87
C GLY A 412 1.11 -11.10 -12.56
N GLY A 413 -0.21 -11.08 -12.76
CA GLY A 413 -0.97 -9.92 -13.24
C GLY A 413 -1.69 -9.17 -12.11
N CYS A 414 -2.48 -8.14 -12.44
CA CYS A 414 -3.34 -7.45 -11.48
C CYS A 414 -4.60 -8.26 -11.13
N TYR A 415 -5.39 -7.79 -10.16
CA TYR A 415 -6.68 -8.42 -9.80
C TYR A 415 -7.62 -8.63 -11.00
N LYS A 416 -7.57 -7.79 -12.06
CA LYS A 416 -8.37 -7.98 -13.28
C LYS A 416 -7.96 -9.20 -14.10
N HIS A 417 -6.76 -9.73 -13.90
CA HIS A 417 -6.36 -11.04 -14.43
C HIS A 417 -7.12 -12.17 -13.73
N THR A 418 -7.19 -12.14 -12.39
CA THR A 418 -7.97 -13.10 -11.58
C THR A 418 -9.48 -12.97 -11.81
N PHE A 419 -9.99 -11.74 -11.88
CA PHE A 419 -11.42 -11.46 -11.98
C PHE A 419 -11.97 -11.66 -13.40
N TYR A 420 -11.19 -11.33 -14.43
CA TYR A 420 -11.67 -11.24 -15.81
C TYR A 420 -10.76 -11.90 -16.87
N GLY A 421 -9.65 -12.52 -16.48
CA GLY A 421 -8.66 -13.10 -17.40
C GLY A 421 -7.76 -12.08 -18.12
N ILE A 422 -7.89 -10.79 -17.82
CA ILE A 422 -7.24 -9.69 -18.56
C ILE A 422 -5.70 -9.76 -18.41
N GLU A 423 -4.99 -9.78 -19.53
CA GLU A 423 -3.52 -9.86 -19.55
C GLU A 423 -2.89 -8.48 -19.27
N SER A 424 -2.33 -8.31 -18.07
CA SER A 424 -1.84 -7.01 -17.59
C SER A 424 -0.63 -6.46 -18.35
N HIS A 425 0.16 -7.33 -18.99
CA HIS A 425 1.25 -6.89 -19.88
C HIS A 425 0.79 -6.41 -21.26
N ARG A 426 -0.48 -6.65 -21.62
CA ARG A 426 -1.10 -6.28 -22.91
C ARG A 426 -2.18 -5.20 -22.76
N CYS A 427 -2.20 -4.57 -21.58
CA CYS A 427 -3.16 -3.57 -21.17
C CYS A 427 -2.54 -2.17 -21.25
N MET A 428 -3.03 -1.37 -22.19
CA MET A 428 -2.71 0.05 -22.32
C MET A 428 -3.57 0.87 -21.35
N GLU A 429 -2.95 1.55 -20.39
CA GLU A 429 -3.64 2.43 -19.44
C GLU A 429 -3.54 3.88 -19.93
N THR A 430 -4.66 4.47 -20.33
CA THR A 430 -4.72 5.76 -21.04
C THR A 430 -5.90 6.63 -20.61
N THR A 431 -5.90 7.89 -21.03
CA THR A 431 -7.07 8.77 -20.98
C THR A 431 -7.11 9.73 -22.17
N PRO A 432 -8.30 9.97 -22.77
CA PRO A 432 -8.53 11.05 -23.73
C PRO A 432 -8.84 12.39 -23.05
N SER A 433 -8.95 12.44 -21.72
CA SER A 433 -9.23 13.67 -20.97
C SER A 433 -8.54 13.63 -19.60
N LEU A 434 -7.59 14.54 -19.35
CA LEU A 434 -7.05 14.74 -18.01
C LEU A 434 -7.99 15.57 -17.09
N ALA A 435 -9.03 16.18 -17.64
CA ALA A 435 -9.97 16.99 -16.87
C ALA A 435 -11.02 16.13 -16.13
N CYS A 436 -11.38 16.51 -14.89
CA CYS A 436 -12.41 15.83 -14.11
C CYS A 436 -13.47 16.79 -13.56
N ALA A 437 -14.67 16.25 -13.29
CA ALA A 437 -15.76 16.93 -12.58
C ALA A 437 -15.72 16.76 -11.05
N ASN A 438 -14.87 15.88 -10.53
CA ASN A 438 -14.72 15.58 -9.10
C ASN A 438 -13.30 15.93 -8.61
N LYS A 439 -13.14 16.13 -7.30
CA LYS A 439 -11.88 16.44 -6.62
C LYS A 439 -11.66 15.50 -5.42
N CYS A 440 -11.77 14.20 -5.66
CA CYS A 440 -11.87 13.17 -4.61
C CYS A 440 -10.68 13.19 -3.65
N VAL A 441 -10.93 12.96 -2.36
CA VAL A 441 -9.91 12.97 -1.27
C VAL A 441 -8.77 11.97 -1.50
N PHE A 442 -9.07 10.83 -2.12
CA PHE A 442 -8.10 9.78 -2.46
C PHE A 442 -7.45 9.96 -3.86
N CYS A 443 -7.80 11.02 -4.61
CA CYS A 443 -7.24 11.23 -5.94
C CYS A 443 -5.78 11.68 -5.86
N TRP A 444 -4.85 10.76 -6.15
CA TRP A 444 -3.38 10.89 -6.14
C TRP A 444 -2.73 12.03 -6.94
N ARG A 445 -3.53 12.85 -7.62
CA ARG A 445 -3.10 14.05 -8.35
C ARG A 445 -3.51 15.35 -7.64
N HIS A 446 -4.41 15.24 -6.67
CA HIS A 446 -4.94 16.34 -5.88
C HIS A 446 -5.38 17.51 -6.79
N HIS A 447 -5.12 18.76 -6.38
CA HIS A 447 -5.67 19.97 -7.00
C HIS A 447 -4.86 20.49 -8.21
N THR A 448 -3.84 19.77 -8.69
CA THR A 448 -3.03 20.19 -9.85
C THR A 448 -3.64 19.80 -11.20
N ASN A 449 -4.53 18.80 -11.22
CA ASN A 449 -5.22 18.39 -12.44
C ASN A 449 -6.20 19.47 -12.95
N PRO A 450 -6.39 19.56 -14.28
CA PRO A 450 -7.47 20.34 -14.88
C PRO A 450 -8.83 19.88 -14.35
N VAL A 451 -9.76 20.82 -14.21
CA VAL A 451 -11.14 20.54 -13.80
C VAL A 451 -12.16 21.27 -14.66
N GLY A 452 -13.32 20.66 -14.83
CA GLY A 452 -14.42 21.19 -15.63
C GLY A 452 -15.68 20.32 -15.54
N THR A 453 -16.80 20.94 -15.86
CA THR A 453 -18.12 20.30 -16.00
C THR A 453 -18.52 20.09 -17.47
N GLU A 454 -17.69 20.54 -18.41
CA GLU A 454 -17.93 20.59 -19.85
C GLU A 454 -16.59 20.67 -20.61
N TRP A 455 -16.59 20.34 -21.90
CA TRP A 455 -15.40 20.47 -22.75
C TRP A 455 -15.17 21.90 -23.24
N ARG A 456 -13.97 22.44 -22.97
CA ARG A 456 -13.63 23.86 -23.25
C ARG A 456 -12.18 24.09 -23.68
N TRP A 457 -11.54 23.06 -24.23
CA TRP A 457 -10.12 23.06 -24.58
C TRP A 457 -9.91 22.81 -26.07
N LYS A 458 -8.67 23.02 -26.55
CA LYS A 458 -8.19 22.44 -27.81
C LYS A 458 -8.50 20.93 -27.82
N MET A 459 -8.90 20.40 -28.96
CA MET A 459 -9.28 19.00 -29.11
C MET A 459 -8.39 18.35 -30.18
N ASP A 460 -7.75 17.24 -29.82
CA ASP A 460 -7.06 16.34 -30.73
C ASP A 460 -8.08 15.29 -31.25
N PRO A 461 -8.03 14.89 -32.54
CA PRO A 461 -8.93 13.86 -33.08
C PRO A 461 -8.69 12.46 -32.48
N ALA A 462 -9.74 11.66 -32.38
CA ALA A 462 -9.69 10.34 -31.73
C ALA A 462 -8.64 9.40 -32.34
N GLU A 463 -8.50 9.41 -33.68
CA GLU A 463 -7.51 8.61 -34.43
C GLU A 463 -6.07 8.93 -33.98
N LYS A 464 -5.72 10.22 -33.96
CA LYS A 464 -4.41 10.71 -33.52
C LYS A 464 -4.13 10.26 -32.09
N ILE A 465 -5.11 10.39 -31.18
CA ILE A 465 -4.94 10.00 -29.77
C ILE A 465 -4.67 8.49 -29.65
N LEU A 466 -5.35 7.66 -30.44
CA LEU A 466 -5.16 6.20 -30.39
C LEU A 466 -3.79 5.81 -30.96
N GLN A 467 -3.40 6.37 -32.11
CA GLN A 467 -2.10 6.14 -32.73
C GLN A 467 -0.95 6.53 -31.77
N ASP A 468 -1.01 7.75 -31.22
CA ASP A 468 -0.04 8.25 -30.24
C ASP A 468 -0.01 7.40 -28.96
N ALA A 469 -1.16 6.91 -28.49
CA ALA A 469 -1.24 6.09 -27.28
C ALA A 469 -0.60 4.72 -27.48
N VAL A 470 -0.91 4.04 -28.59
CA VAL A 470 -0.34 2.71 -28.91
C VAL A 470 1.16 2.83 -29.16
N GLU A 471 1.61 3.83 -29.91
CA GLU A 471 3.04 4.05 -30.21
C GLU A 471 3.84 4.35 -28.93
N LYS A 472 3.34 5.26 -28.08
CA LYS A 472 3.98 5.58 -26.79
C LYS A 472 3.90 4.44 -25.78
N HIS A 473 2.85 3.61 -25.80
CA HIS A 473 2.77 2.38 -25.00
C HIS A 473 3.82 1.36 -25.45
N GLN A 474 3.89 1.06 -26.75
CA GLN A 474 4.91 0.16 -27.31
C GLN A 474 6.33 0.67 -27.03
N ASN A 475 6.59 1.98 -27.12
CA ASN A 475 7.89 2.55 -26.75
C ASN A 475 8.23 2.37 -25.27
N MET A 476 7.24 2.41 -24.37
CA MET A 476 7.45 2.04 -22.96
C MET A 476 7.69 0.53 -22.76
N ILE A 477 7.08 -0.35 -23.57
CA ILE A 477 7.36 -1.80 -23.55
C ILE A 477 8.77 -2.10 -24.09
N ARG A 478 9.18 -1.46 -25.19
CA ARG A 478 10.53 -1.60 -25.81
C ARG A 478 11.65 -1.31 -24.82
N GLN A 479 11.44 -0.41 -23.86
CA GLN A 479 12.38 -0.10 -22.77
C GLN A 479 12.61 -1.27 -21.77
N PHE A 480 11.84 -2.35 -21.83
CA PHE A 480 12.05 -3.57 -21.03
C PHE A 480 12.88 -4.63 -21.75
N ARG A 481 13.29 -4.41 -23.02
CA ARG A 481 14.16 -5.33 -23.75
C ARG A 481 15.53 -5.45 -23.04
N GLY A 482 15.88 -6.67 -22.62
CA GLY A 482 17.12 -6.95 -21.91
C GLY A 482 17.12 -6.62 -20.41
N VAL A 483 16.00 -6.15 -19.84
CA VAL A 483 15.89 -5.92 -18.39
C VAL A 483 15.83 -7.26 -17.66
N PRO A 484 16.61 -7.49 -16.58
CA PRO A 484 16.58 -8.72 -15.81
C PRO A 484 15.19 -9.16 -15.36
N GLY A 485 14.96 -10.48 -15.43
CA GLY A 485 13.70 -11.15 -15.12
C GLY A 485 12.60 -11.00 -16.17
N VAL A 486 12.72 -10.13 -17.17
CA VAL A 486 11.69 -9.98 -18.23
C VAL A 486 11.69 -11.21 -19.14
N LYS A 487 10.53 -11.85 -19.29
CA LYS A 487 10.38 -13.04 -20.12
C LYS A 487 10.22 -12.68 -21.60
N PRO A 488 10.98 -13.26 -22.54
CA PRO A 488 10.88 -12.95 -23.97
C PRO A 488 9.46 -13.12 -24.53
N GLU A 489 8.79 -14.22 -24.15
CA GLU A 489 7.39 -14.51 -24.51
C GLU A 489 6.43 -13.35 -24.14
N ARG A 490 6.54 -12.82 -22.91
CA ARG A 490 5.68 -11.76 -22.40
C ARG A 490 6.08 -10.38 -22.92
N TYR A 491 7.36 -10.18 -23.24
CA TYR A 491 7.82 -8.96 -23.93
C TYR A 491 7.19 -8.84 -25.32
N GLU A 492 7.28 -9.88 -26.16
CA GLU A 492 6.72 -9.84 -27.52
C GLU A 492 5.18 -9.79 -27.51
N GLU A 493 4.51 -10.53 -26.61
CA GLU A 493 3.06 -10.39 -26.39
C GLU A 493 2.63 -8.98 -25.95
N GLY A 494 3.46 -8.30 -25.14
CA GLY A 494 3.20 -6.97 -24.61
C GLY A 494 3.31 -5.84 -25.64
N LEU A 495 4.03 -6.05 -26.74
CA LEU A 495 4.01 -5.13 -27.88
C LEU A 495 2.65 -5.14 -28.61
N ALA A 496 1.90 -6.23 -28.49
CA ALA A 496 0.57 -6.40 -29.07
C ALA A 496 -0.54 -6.12 -28.04
N VAL A 497 -0.90 -4.84 -27.90
CA VAL A 497 -2.01 -4.35 -27.06
C VAL A 497 -3.31 -5.09 -27.39
N LYS A 498 -4.01 -5.57 -26.36
CA LYS A 498 -5.33 -6.22 -26.48
C LYS A 498 -6.40 -5.66 -25.54
N HIS A 499 -6.00 -4.88 -24.55
CA HIS A 499 -6.89 -4.25 -23.59
C HIS A 499 -6.56 -2.75 -23.47
N CYS A 500 -7.58 -1.90 -23.44
CA CYS A 500 -7.45 -0.46 -23.22
C CYS A 500 -8.24 -0.06 -21.98
N ALA A 501 -7.52 0.32 -20.93
CA ALA A 501 -8.07 0.84 -19.69
C ALA A 501 -8.17 2.36 -19.79
N LEU A 502 -9.38 2.84 -20.10
CA LEU A 502 -9.78 4.24 -20.07
C LEU A 502 -10.09 4.61 -18.61
N SER A 503 -9.02 4.73 -17.82
CA SER A 503 -9.10 4.91 -16.36
C SER A 503 -7.89 5.59 -15.72
N LEU A 504 -6.97 6.14 -16.51
CA LEU A 504 -5.66 6.58 -16.02
C LEU A 504 -5.72 7.81 -15.09
N VAL A 505 -6.44 8.85 -15.53
CA VAL A 505 -6.64 10.13 -14.82
C VAL A 505 -7.72 10.93 -15.55
N GLY A 506 -8.38 11.86 -14.86
CA GLY A 506 -9.47 12.66 -15.41
C GLY A 506 -10.78 11.88 -15.55
N GLU A 507 -11.67 12.36 -16.44
CA GLU A 507 -12.96 11.76 -16.73
C GLU A 507 -13.05 11.48 -18.25
N PRO A 508 -12.85 10.22 -18.70
CA PRO A 508 -12.81 9.86 -20.12
C PRO A 508 -14.10 10.18 -20.88
N ILE A 509 -15.26 10.11 -20.23
CA ILE A 509 -16.56 10.32 -20.88
C ILE A 509 -16.82 11.79 -21.26
N MET A 510 -16.01 12.72 -20.73
CA MET A 510 -16.05 14.15 -21.06
C MET A 510 -15.48 14.45 -22.46
N TYR A 511 -14.75 13.52 -23.08
CA TYR A 511 -14.14 13.71 -24.40
C TYR A 511 -15.19 13.64 -25.52
N PRO A 512 -15.38 14.69 -26.36
CA PRO A 512 -16.49 14.74 -27.32
C PRO A 512 -16.53 13.60 -28.35
N GLU A 513 -15.37 13.07 -28.75
CA GLU A 513 -15.29 11.95 -29.72
C GLU A 513 -15.17 10.57 -29.03
N ILE A 514 -15.58 10.42 -27.77
CA ILE A 514 -15.41 9.16 -27.01
C ILE A 514 -15.99 7.93 -27.72
N ASN A 515 -17.15 8.04 -28.37
CA ASN A 515 -17.71 6.95 -29.18
C ASN A 515 -16.84 6.61 -30.40
N THR A 516 -16.27 7.61 -31.09
CA THR A 516 -15.32 7.38 -32.18
C THR A 516 -14.08 6.67 -31.66
N PHE A 517 -13.54 7.08 -30.51
CA PHE A 517 -12.39 6.42 -29.87
C PHE A 517 -12.70 4.96 -29.50
N ILE A 518 -13.90 4.67 -29.01
CA ILE A 518 -14.35 3.30 -28.70
C ILE A 518 -14.45 2.44 -29.97
N ARG A 519 -15.06 2.96 -31.05
CA ARG A 519 -15.14 2.25 -32.34
C ARG A 519 -13.75 1.94 -32.91
N LEU A 520 -12.80 2.87 -32.79
CA LEU A 520 -11.42 2.69 -33.24
C LEU A 520 -10.66 1.63 -32.40
N LEU A 521 -10.85 1.62 -31.08
CA LEU A 521 -10.33 0.51 -30.26
C LEU A 521 -10.86 -0.85 -30.74
N HIS A 522 -12.16 -0.94 -31.04
CA HIS A 522 -12.80 -2.19 -31.45
C HIS A 522 -12.42 -2.64 -32.86
N SER A 523 -12.25 -1.71 -33.82
CA SER A 523 -11.76 -2.04 -35.17
C SER A 523 -10.32 -2.57 -35.16
N HIS A 524 -9.48 -2.10 -34.22
CA HIS A 524 -8.14 -2.65 -33.96
C HIS A 524 -8.15 -3.91 -33.07
N HIS A 525 -9.32 -4.48 -32.75
CA HIS A 525 -9.51 -5.63 -31.86
C HIS A 525 -8.89 -5.44 -30.46
N ILE A 526 -9.00 -4.23 -29.92
CA ILE A 526 -8.61 -3.84 -28.56
C ILE A 526 -9.88 -3.70 -27.71
N SER A 527 -10.02 -4.57 -26.70
CA SER A 527 -11.14 -4.51 -25.75
C SER A 527 -11.09 -3.24 -24.88
N SER A 528 -12.24 -2.61 -24.63
CA SER A 528 -12.35 -1.31 -23.95
C SER A 528 -12.96 -1.40 -22.56
N PHE A 529 -12.27 -0.80 -21.58
CA PHE A 529 -12.65 -0.77 -20.17
C PHE A 529 -12.74 0.69 -19.72
N LEU A 530 -13.94 1.27 -19.74
CA LEU A 530 -14.17 2.69 -19.42
C LEU A 530 -14.61 2.86 -17.97
N VAL A 531 -13.97 3.79 -17.25
CA VAL A 531 -14.30 4.15 -15.87
C VAL A 531 -14.78 5.59 -15.81
N THR A 532 -15.92 5.84 -15.17
CA THR A 532 -16.51 7.17 -14.99
C THR A 532 -16.92 7.45 -13.54
N ASN A 533 -17.05 8.73 -13.19
CA ASN A 533 -17.42 9.26 -11.87
C ASN A 533 -18.94 9.50 -11.67
N ALA A 534 -19.78 9.06 -12.61
CA ALA A 534 -21.24 9.20 -12.56
C ALA A 534 -21.76 10.63 -12.37
N GLN A 535 -21.08 11.65 -12.93
CA GLN A 535 -21.61 13.01 -13.04
C GLN A 535 -22.22 13.33 -14.42
N PHE A 536 -22.13 12.39 -15.37
CA PHE A 536 -22.41 12.58 -16.79
C PHE A 536 -23.44 11.55 -17.31
N PRO A 537 -24.72 11.63 -16.85
CA PRO A 537 -25.72 10.61 -17.14
C PRO A 537 -26.19 10.58 -18.60
N GLN A 538 -26.14 11.71 -19.31
CA GLN A 538 -26.57 11.77 -20.72
C GLN A 538 -25.49 11.20 -21.65
N GLU A 539 -24.24 11.45 -21.30
CA GLU A 539 -23.03 10.91 -21.91
C GLU A 539 -22.94 9.40 -21.65
N ILE A 540 -23.29 8.93 -20.45
CA ILE A 540 -23.48 7.49 -20.18
C ILE A 540 -24.56 6.92 -21.12
N ARG A 541 -25.73 7.56 -21.25
CA ARG A 541 -26.80 7.08 -22.15
C ARG A 541 -26.38 7.05 -23.62
N SER A 542 -25.70 8.08 -24.12
CA SER A 542 -25.22 8.14 -25.52
C SER A 542 -23.96 7.31 -25.79
N LEU A 543 -23.26 6.82 -24.75
CA LEU A 543 -22.07 5.98 -24.91
C LEU A 543 -22.38 4.72 -25.71
N GLU A 544 -21.65 4.50 -26.79
CA GLU A 544 -21.69 3.26 -27.56
C GLU A 544 -21.11 2.08 -26.75
N PRO A 545 -21.44 0.82 -27.11
CA PRO A 545 -21.03 -0.33 -26.33
C PRO A 545 -19.52 -0.42 -26.10
N VAL A 546 -19.11 -0.62 -24.86
CA VAL A 546 -17.73 -0.92 -24.44
C VAL A 546 -17.65 -2.37 -23.96
N THR A 547 -16.44 -2.94 -23.92
CA THR A 547 -16.28 -4.33 -23.46
C THR A 547 -16.66 -4.49 -21.98
N GLN A 548 -16.41 -3.47 -21.16
CA GLN A 548 -16.95 -3.38 -19.79
C GLN A 548 -16.99 -1.92 -19.31
N LEU A 549 -18.15 -1.46 -18.82
CA LEU A 549 -18.37 -0.10 -18.31
C LEU A 549 -18.39 -0.09 -16.78
N TYR A 550 -17.61 0.80 -16.17
CA TYR A 550 -17.46 0.92 -14.73
C TYR A 550 -17.94 2.30 -14.26
N VAL A 551 -18.78 2.31 -13.23
CA VAL A 551 -19.03 3.50 -12.41
C VAL A 551 -18.26 3.37 -11.10
N SER A 552 -17.60 4.45 -10.68
CA SER A 552 -17.03 4.54 -9.33
C SER A 552 -18.11 4.96 -8.34
N VAL A 553 -18.31 4.18 -7.28
CA VAL A 553 -19.36 4.34 -6.26
C VAL A 553 -18.66 4.50 -4.90
N ASP A 554 -17.90 5.58 -4.77
CA ASP A 554 -16.95 5.76 -3.67
C ASP A 554 -17.59 6.31 -2.38
N ALA A 555 -18.91 6.51 -2.39
CA ALA A 555 -19.74 6.96 -1.28
C ALA A 555 -21.21 6.58 -1.53
N SER A 556 -22.00 6.33 -0.48
CA SER A 556 -23.41 5.88 -0.65
C SER A 556 -24.48 6.89 -0.24
N THR A 557 -24.11 8.01 0.40
CA THR A 557 -25.04 9.10 0.73
C THR A 557 -24.63 10.41 0.07
N LYS A 558 -25.60 11.33 -0.05
CA LYS A 558 -25.36 12.68 -0.59
C LYS A 558 -24.24 13.43 0.13
N ASP A 559 -24.15 13.27 1.45
CA ASP A 559 -23.17 13.98 2.27
C ASP A 559 -21.82 13.27 2.34
N SER A 560 -21.76 11.93 2.30
CA SER A 560 -20.48 11.23 2.12
C SER A 560 -19.90 11.49 0.73
N LEU A 561 -20.71 11.46 -0.34
CA LEU A 561 -20.25 11.78 -1.70
C LEU A 561 -19.74 13.23 -1.80
N LYS A 562 -20.40 14.19 -1.15
CA LYS A 562 -19.93 15.58 -1.09
C LYS A 562 -18.61 15.74 -0.34
N LYS A 563 -18.37 14.98 0.74
CA LYS A 563 -17.13 15.00 1.54
C LYS A 563 -15.97 14.31 0.83
N ILE A 564 -16.23 13.13 0.26
CA ILE A 564 -15.26 12.22 -0.34
C ILE A 564 -14.90 12.69 -1.75
N ASP A 565 -15.88 12.77 -2.66
CA ASP A 565 -15.65 13.01 -4.08
C ASP A 565 -15.53 14.48 -4.45
N ARG A 566 -16.14 15.36 -3.64
CA ARG A 566 -16.10 16.82 -3.81
C ARG A 566 -16.46 17.25 -5.27
N PRO A 567 -17.63 16.81 -5.78
CA PRO A 567 -18.07 17.11 -7.15
C PRO A 567 -18.31 18.61 -7.37
N LEU A 568 -18.10 19.07 -8.60
CA LEU A 568 -18.26 20.48 -9.00
C LEU A 568 -19.70 20.86 -9.36
N PHE A 569 -20.53 19.88 -9.74
CA PHE A 569 -21.95 20.09 -10.03
C PHE A 569 -22.75 20.42 -8.77
N LYS A 570 -23.72 21.33 -8.87
CA LYS A 570 -24.65 21.65 -7.75
C LYS A 570 -25.70 20.55 -7.56
N ASP A 571 -26.05 19.91 -8.66
CA ASP A 571 -26.99 18.81 -8.87
C ASP A 571 -26.29 17.42 -8.87
N PHE A 572 -25.11 17.33 -8.27
CA PHE A 572 -24.25 16.13 -8.27
C PHE A 572 -24.93 14.84 -7.82
N TRP A 573 -25.84 14.91 -6.84
CA TRP A 573 -26.52 13.75 -6.28
C TRP A 573 -27.65 13.22 -7.19
N PRO A 574 -28.57 14.06 -7.71
CA PRO A 574 -29.43 13.69 -8.83
C PRO A 574 -28.67 13.11 -10.04
N ARG A 575 -27.55 13.72 -10.45
CA ARG A 575 -26.69 13.22 -11.55
C ARG A 575 -26.11 11.84 -11.28
N PHE A 576 -25.68 11.60 -10.05
CA PHE A 576 -25.16 10.30 -9.59
C PHE A 576 -26.24 9.22 -9.68
N LEU A 577 -27.42 9.45 -9.07
CA LEU A 577 -28.54 8.50 -9.12
C LEU A 577 -29.06 8.26 -10.55
N ASP A 578 -29.08 9.28 -11.41
CA ASP A 578 -29.47 9.12 -12.81
C ASP A 578 -28.41 8.37 -13.64
N SER A 579 -27.12 8.55 -13.31
CA SER A 579 -26.02 7.78 -13.90
C SER A 579 -26.04 6.29 -13.50
N LEU A 580 -26.46 5.99 -12.26
CA LEU A 580 -26.64 4.61 -11.79
C LEU A 580 -27.76 3.90 -12.57
N LYS A 581 -28.88 4.59 -12.82
CA LYS A 581 -29.99 4.10 -13.67
C LYS A 581 -29.54 3.94 -15.13
N ALA A 582 -28.89 4.96 -15.68
CA ALA A 582 -28.34 4.95 -17.04
C ALA A 582 -27.31 3.82 -17.26
N LEU A 583 -26.65 3.31 -16.20
CA LEU A 583 -25.84 2.11 -16.28
C LEU A 583 -26.69 0.84 -16.37
N GLY A 584 -27.71 0.68 -15.51
CA GLY A 584 -28.62 -0.47 -15.55
C GLY A 584 -29.46 -0.56 -16.83
N GLU A 585 -29.67 0.57 -17.52
CA GLU A 585 -30.27 0.65 -18.86
C GLU A 585 -29.37 0.03 -19.97
N LYS A 586 -28.07 -0.21 -19.73
CA LYS A 586 -27.12 -0.71 -20.75
C LYS A 586 -27.14 -2.23 -20.88
N ARG A 587 -27.24 -2.69 -22.14
CA ARG A 587 -27.15 -4.12 -22.53
C ARG A 587 -25.69 -4.56 -22.78
N GLN A 588 -24.81 -4.33 -21.81
CA GLN A 588 -23.37 -4.67 -21.85
C GLN A 588 -22.88 -5.06 -20.45
N ARG A 589 -21.61 -5.49 -20.31
CA ARG A 589 -21.02 -5.77 -19.00
C ARG A 589 -20.85 -4.47 -18.19
N THR A 590 -21.48 -4.43 -17.02
CA THR A 590 -21.57 -3.27 -16.11
C THR A 590 -20.92 -3.58 -14.76
N VAL A 591 -20.23 -2.60 -14.19
CA VAL A 591 -19.51 -2.74 -12.90
C VAL A 591 -19.74 -1.52 -12.02
N TYR A 592 -20.06 -1.73 -10.75
CA TYR A 592 -19.84 -0.74 -9.71
C TYR A 592 -18.51 -1.01 -9.02
N ARG A 593 -17.67 0.01 -8.87
CA ARG A 593 -16.38 -0.09 -8.17
C ARG A 593 -16.41 0.80 -6.94
N LEU A 594 -16.38 0.20 -5.75
CA LEU A 594 -16.48 0.87 -4.46
C LEU A 594 -15.08 0.98 -3.85
N THR A 595 -14.54 2.19 -3.73
CA THR A 595 -13.27 2.44 -3.02
C THR A 595 -13.54 2.60 -1.53
N LEU A 596 -13.27 1.57 -0.72
CA LEU A 596 -13.47 1.61 0.72
C LEU A 596 -12.39 2.44 1.43
N VAL A 597 -12.84 3.44 2.17
CA VAL A 597 -12.03 4.37 2.97
C VAL A 597 -12.47 4.22 4.44
N LYS A 598 -11.57 3.68 5.26
CA LYS A 598 -11.85 3.39 6.67
C LYS A 598 -12.14 4.68 7.45
N ALA A 599 -13.21 4.64 8.26
CA ALA A 599 -13.82 5.78 8.96
C ALA A 599 -14.39 6.90 8.05
N TRP A 600 -14.69 6.61 6.78
CA TRP A 600 -15.37 7.57 5.87
C TRP A 600 -16.63 7.02 5.20
N ASN A 601 -16.60 5.78 4.68
CA ASN A 601 -17.74 5.16 3.97
C ASN A 601 -18.08 3.73 4.41
N VAL A 602 -17.32 3.14 5.34
CA VAL A 602 -17.49 1.73 5.75
C VAL A 602 -18.74 1.44 6.61
N GLU A 603 -19.43 2.47 7.10
CA GLU A 603 -20.61 2.33 7.97
C GLU A 603 -21.95 2.42 7.20
N GLU A 604 -21.94 2.88 5.95
CA GLU A 604 -23.14 3.22 5.17
C GLU A 604 -23.76 2.02 4.41
N MET A 605 -23.69 0.81 4.98
CA MET A 605 -23.97 -0.46 4.28
C MET A 605 -25.36 -0.54 3.63
N GLN A 606 -26.40 -0.11 4.37
CA GLN A 606 -27.79 -0.10 3.90
C GLN A 606 -27.95 0.75 2.63
N ALA A 607 -27.38 1.96 2.62
CA ALA A 607 -27.44 2.86 1.47
C ALA A 607 -26.63 2.31 0.27
N TYR A 608 -25.53 1.58 0.49
CA TYR A 608 -24.87 0.86 -0.61
C TYR A 608 -25.78 -0.20 -1.24
N SER A 609 -26.51 -0.97 -0.43
CA SER A 609 -27.44 -1.99 -0.93
C SER A 609 -28.57 -1.37 -1.78
N GLU A 610 -29.08 -0.19 -1.39
CA GLU A 610 -30.09 0.56 -2.14
C GLU A 610 -29.57 1.11 -3.48
N LEU A 611 -28.33 1.62 -3.52
CA LEU A 611 -27.70 2.05 -4.77
C LEU A 611 -27.44 0.87 -5.72
N ILE A 612 -27.04 -0.29 -5.19
CA ILE A 612 -26.83 -1.51 -5.98
C ILE A 612 -28.17 -2.01 -6.55
N ALA A 613 -29.24 -2.01 -5.74
CA ALA A 613 -30.58 -2.35 -6.18
C ALA A 613 -31.14 -1.38 -7.26
N LEU A 614 -30.68 -0.12 -7.28
CA LEU A 614 -31.14 0.91 -8.22
C LEU A 614 -30.69 0.67 -9.67
N GLY A 615 -29.49 0.12 -9.89
CA GLY A 615 -28.92 -0.08 -11.24
C GLY A 615 -28.43 -1.49 -11.57
N GLN A 616 -28.50 -2.43 -10.61
CA GLN A 616 -28.31 -3.88 -10.79
C GLN A 616 -27.10 -4.28 -11.69
N PRO A 617 -25.90 -3.77 -11.39
CA PRO A 617 -24.70 -4.04 -12.18
C PRO A 617 -24.39 -5.55 -12.23
N ASP A 618 -23.73 -6.01 -13.29
CA ASP A 618 -23.34 -7.42 -13.42
C ASP A 618 -22.29 -7.83 -12.37
N PHE A 619 -21.39 -6.90 -12.03
CA PHE A 619 -20.33 -7.09 -11.05
C PHE A 619 -20.19 -5.91 -10.09
N ILE A 620 -19.67 -6.18 -8.90
CA ILE A 620 -19.33 -5.19 -7.88
C ILE A 620 -17.88 -5.45 -7.44
N GLU A 621 -16.98 -4.54 -7.80
CA GLU A 621 -15.59 -4.53 -7.32
C GLU A 621 -15.53 -3.75 -6.00
N VAL A 622 -15.25 -4.41 -4.89
CA VAL A 622 -15.05 -3.74 -3.60
C VAL A 622 -13.57 -3.73 -3.27
N LYS A 623 -12.96 -2.55 -3.22
CA LYS A 623 -11.51 -2.38 -3.12
C LYS A 623 -11.11 -1.43 -1.99
N GLY A 624 -10.16 -1.83 -1.15
CA GLY A 624 -9.53 -0.94 -0.18
C GLY A 624 -8.78 0.22 -0.86
N VAL A 625 -8.95 1.44 -0.32
CA VAL A 625 -8.22 2.63 -0.78
C VAL A 625 -6.71 2.41 -0.68
N THR A 626 -5.99 2.76 -1.74
CA THR A 626 -4.52 2.74 -1.75
C THR A 626 -4.03 4.11 -1.32
N TYR A 627 -3.22 4.20 -0.27
CA TYR A 627 -2.64 5.49 0.15
C TYR A 627 -1.70 6.04 -0.92
N CYS A 628 -1.73 7.35 -1.14
CA CYS A 628 -0.99 8.02 -2.23
C CYS A 628 -0.05 9.14 -1.74
N GLY A 629 0.19 9.23 -0.43
CA GLY A 629 1.00 10.28 0.19
C GLY A 629 0.15 11.36 0.86
N GLU A 630 0.82 12.22 1.63
CA GLU A 630 0.21 13.36 2.31
C GLU A 630 0.03 14.54 1.33
N SER A 631 -1.03 15.32 1.52
CA SER A 631 -1.20 16.59 0.80
C SER A 631 -2.05 17.57 1.59
N SER A 632 -1.79 18.87 1.42
CA SER A 632 -2.54 19.98 2.03
C SER A 632 -4.05 20.00 1.73
N ALA A 633 -4.54 19.16 0.81
CA ALA A 633 -5.94 19.07 0.43
C ALA A 633 -6.64 17.76 0.83
N SER A 634 -5.92 16.79 1.39
CA SER A 634 -6.49 15.50 1.83
C SER A 634 -6.14 15.19 3.28
N SER A 635 -7.18 14.93 4.08
CA SER A 635 -7.05 14.47 5.47
C SER A 635 -7.05 12.95 5.60
N LEU A 636 -6.80 12.23 4.50
CA LEU A 636 -6.55 10.78 4.54
C LEU A 636 -5.14 10.50 5.06
N THR A 637 -5.01 9.42 5.82
CA THR A 637 -3.75 8.91 6.36
C THR A 637 -3.65 7.40 6.10
N MET A 638 -2.51 6.78 6.41
CA MET A 638 -2.38 5.32 6.41
C MET A 638 -3.42 4.61 7.30
N ALA A 639 -3.95 5.27 8.35
CA ALA A 639 -5.00 4.69 9.20
C ALA A 639 -6.37 4.60 8.50
N ASN A 640 -6.56 5.27 7.36
CA ASN A 640 -7.77 5.20 6.55
C ASN A 640 -7.71 4.09 5.47
N VAL A 641 -6.57 3.40 5.32
CA VAL A 641 -6.45 2.19 4.50
C VAL A 641 -7.06 1.01 5.30
N PRO A 642 -8.08 0.33 4.78
CA PRO A 642 -8.61 -0.87 5.43
C PRO A 642 -7.65 -2.05 5.24
N TRP A 643 -7.55 -2.92 6.25
CA TRP A 643 -6.88 -4.21 6.12
C TRP A 643 -7.69 -5.17 5.24
N HIS A 644 -7.07 -6.22 4.70
CA HIS A 644 -7.80 -7.13 3.81
C HIS A 644 -8.99 -7.81 4.48
N GLN A 645 -8.81 -8.27 5.72
CA GLN A 645 -9.89 -8.84 6.55
C GLN A 645 -11.05 -7.86 6.80
N GLU A 646 -10.80 -6.54 6.80
CA GLU A 646 -11.86 -5.53 6.96
C GLU A 646 -12.68 -5.37 5.67
N VAL A 647 -12.03 -5.49 4.50
CA VAL A 647 -12.72 -5.49 3.19
C VAL A 647 -13.50 -6.80 2.99
N VAL A 648 -12.94 -7.95 3.36
CA VAL A 648 -13.65 -9.25 3.36
C VAL A 648 -14.89 -9.18 4.27
N ALA A 649 -14.76 -8.66 5.49
CA ALA A 649 -15.88 -8.53 6.42
C ALA A 649 -16.96 -7.56 5.93
N PHE A 650 -16.59 -6.45 5.26
CA PHE A 650 -17.54 -5.55 4.61
C PHE A 650 -18.27 -6.25 3.46
N VAL A 651 -17.53 -6.98 2.61
CA VAL A 651 -18.06 -7.67 1.42
C VAL A 651 -19.02 -8.79 1.79
N GLN A 652 -18.75 -9.56 2.86
CA GLN A 652 -19.69 -10.56 3.36
C GLN A 652 -21.02 -9.91 3.79
N GLN A 653 -20.96 -8.87 4.62
CA GLN A 653 -22.17 -8.16 5.06
C GLN A 653 -22.94 -7.53 3.90
N LEU A 654 -22.25 -7.02 2.87
CA LEU A 654 -22.89 -6.49 1.67
C LEU A 654 -23.57 -7.59 0.83
N ALA A 655 -22.93 -8.75 0.68
CA ALA A 655 -23.49 -9.89 -0.03
C ALA A 655 -24.70 -10.49 0.72
N ASP A 656 -24.63 -10.59 2.05
CA ASP A 656 -25.72 -11.06 2.92
C ASP A 656 -27.00 -10.20 2.76
N MET A 657 -26.86 -8.93 2.36
CA MET A 657 -27.96 -7.98 2.09
C MET A 657 -28.45 -7.99 0.64
N LEU A 658 -27.79 -8.74 -0.27
CA LEU A 658 -28.03 -8.70 -1.71
C LEU A 658 -28.35 -10.11 -2.26
N PRO A 659 -29.57 -10.63 -2.10
CA PRO A 659 -29.94 -12.03 -2.41
C PRO A 659 -29.92 -12.42 -3.90
N GLN A 660 -29.40 -11.55 -4.77
CA GLN A 660 -29.16 -11.81 -6.19
C GLN A 660 -27.67 -11.74 -6.56
N TYR A 661 -26.78 -11.65 -5.57
CA TYR A 661 -25.35 -11.44 -5.72
C TYR A 661 -24.55 -12.40 -4.83
N GLU A 662 -23.47 -12.96 -5.36
CA GLU A 662 -22.60 -13.90 -4.66
C GLU A 662 -21.13 -13.48 -4.78
N ILE A 663 -20.33 -13.77 -3.75
CA ILE A 663 -18.89 -13.48 -3.76
C ILE A 663 -18.21 -14.44 -4.73
N ALA A 664 -17.67 -13.91 -5.83
CA ALA A 664 -17.16 -14.71 -6.93
C ALA A 664 -15.66 -15.01 -6.81
N CYS A 665 -14.85 -14.03 -6.39
CA CYS A 665 -13.41 -14.22 -6.13
C CYS A 665 -12.79 -13.05 -5.34
N GLU A 666 -11.59 -13.29 -4.81
CA GLU A 666 -10.79 -12.30 -4.07
C GLU A 666 -9.38 -12.16 -4.66
N HIS A 667 -8.70 -11.05 -4.33
CA HIS A 667 -7.32 -10.81 -4.69
C HIS A 667 -6.61 -9.98 -3.61
N GLU A 668 -6.19 -10.65 -2.54
CA GLU A 668 -5.57 -10.09 -1.33
C GLU A 668 -4.51 -9.01 -1.61
N HIS A 669 -3.56 -9.26 -2.51
CA HIS A 669 -2.47 -8.31 -2.81
C HIS A 669 -2.98 -6.96 -3.39
N SER A 670 -4.17 -6.91 -3.99
CA SER A 670 -4.79 -5.64 -4.43
C SER A 670 -5.82 -5.08 -3.43
N ASN A 671 -5.99 -5.76 -2.30
CA ASN A 671 -7.09 -5.63 -1.35
C ASN A 671 -8.44 -5.40 -2.04
N CYS A 672 -8.85 -6.38 -2.87
CA CYS A 672 -10.00 -6.30 -3.75
C CYS A 672 -10.80 -7.62 -3.70
N LEU A 673 -12.13 -7.54 -3.68
CA LEU A 673 -13.03 -8.66 -3.89
C LEU A 673 -14.03 -8.34 -5.01
N LEU A 674 -14.51 -9.40 -5.67
CA LEU A 674 -15.54 -9.37 -6.70
C LEU A 674 -16.82 -10.02 -6.16
N ILE A 675 -17.91 -9.27 -6.14
CA ILE A 675 -19.28 -9.81 -6.03
C ILE A 675 -19.86 -9.84 -7.45
N ALA A 676 -20.60 -10.88 -7.81
CA ALA A 676 -21.19 -11.05 -9.12
C ALA A 676 -22.68 -11.43 -9.03
N HIS A 677 -23.49 -10.85 -9.91
CA HIS A 677 -24.94 -11.12 -9.93
C HIS A 677 -25.19 -12.57 -10.40
N THR A 678 -26.09 -13.29 -9.74
CA THR A 678 -26.51 -14.68 -10.06
C THR A 678 -26.84 -14.93 -11.55
N LYS A 679 -27.32 -13.91 -12.28
CA LYS A 679 -27.52 -13.95 -13.75
C LYS A 679 -26.24 -14.16 -14.59
N THR A 680 -25.05 -14.02 -13.99
CA THR A 680 -23.74 -14.12 -14.66
C THR A 680 -23.05 -15.49 -14.47
N TRP A 681 -23.75 -16.45 -13.87
CA TRP A 681 -23.27 -17.81 -13.64
C TRP A 681 -23.86 -18.75 -14.71
N ASP A 682 -23.11 -19.78 -15.11
CA ASP A 682 -23.59 -20.80 -16.03
C ASP A 682 -24.44 -21.88 -15.32
N CYS A 683 -25.04 -22.79 -16.09
CA CYS A 683 -25.86 -23.88 -15.55
C CYS A 683 -25.07 -24.92 -14.72
N ASN A 684 -23.74 -24.77 -14.60
CA ASN A 684 -22.85 -25.63 -13.81
C ASN A 684 -22.33 -24.92 -12.54
N GLY A 685 -22.74 -23.67 -12.28
CA GLY A 685 -22.23 -22.87 -11.16
C GLY A 685 -20.84 -22.26 -11.39
N LEU A 686 -20.41 -22.12 -12.65
CA LEU A 686 -19.18 -21.43 -13.03
C LEU A 686 -19.49 -20.03 -13.55
N LEU A 687 -18.72 -19.02 -13.11
CA LEU A 687 -18.93 -17.64 -13.55
C LEU A 687 -18.61 -17.50 -15.05
N CYS A 688 -19.53 -16.94 -15.84
CA CYS A 688 -19.43 -16.80 -17.30
C CYS A 688 -18.39 -15.77 -17.78
N ILE A 689 -17.40 -15.43 -16.94
CA ILE A 689 -16.29 -14.48 -17.17
C ILE A 689 -15.70 -14.62 -18.58
N ARG A 690 -15.42 -15.87 -18.98
CA ARG A 690 -14.68 -16.23 -20.21
C ARG A 690 -15.54 -16.24 -21.47
N ALA A 691 -16.86 -16.23 -21.37
CA ALA A 691 -17.77 -16.53 -22.48
C ALA A 691 -18.12 -15.33 -23.38
N GLN A 692 -17.84 -14.09 -22.95
CA GLN A 692 -18.17 -12.85 -23.67
C GLN A 692 -16.93 -12.09 -24.17
N THR A 693 -15.87 -12.80 -24.55
CA THR A 693 -14.71 -12.19 -25.23
C THR A 693 -15.03 -12.02 -26.71
N ILE A 694 -15.68 -10.89 -27.03
CA ILE A 694 -16.00 -10.41 -28.39
C ILE A 694 -17.04 -11.26 -29.15
N ARG A 695 -18.22 -10.66 -29.37
CA ARG A 695 -19.08 -10.84 -30.53
C ARG A 695 -19.41 -9.46 -31.08
#